data_AF-A0A9P5R9D4-F1
#
_entry.id   AF-A0A9P5R9D4-F1
#
_cell.length_a   1.000
_cell.length_b   1.000
_cell.length_c   1.000
_cell.angle_alpha   90.00
_cell.angle_beta   90.00
_cell.angle_gamma   90.00
#
_symmetry.space_group_name_H-M   'P 1'
#
loop_
_entity.id
_entity.type
_entity.pdbx_description
1 polymer ?
#
loop_
_entity_poly.entity_id
_entity_poly.type
_entity_poly.pdbx_seq_one_letter_code
_entity_poly.pdbx_strand_id
1 'polypeptide(L)'
;MTRSTQGQSSGSSPHRYSPVHHDDSSDSDDNSESTPFAKHSRVHLYQQAEEDDELYPRVNPGADLWTTFRTRLRYYVPIFRWLPHYSMDGFGHDFIAGLTVACLIIPQSLSYATALAHLDPIHGLYSAFVPGVIYSIFGTSRQLSVGPEALVSMLVGSAIAQQQHAIGSTDPKTALAIGCIITLFVGLFTFFLGFVRLGFLDSVLSRALLRGFITAVAVVVIIEQSITLFGLKELAELAGIGEQSSTVEKVAFIFENFGKIHTLTTIVSFSSIIFLLSFGSIKKRLTKVPFLAFIPEILLCVILYTVLTGLFRWDKDGLAILAPADAGGIQLPSIPSSPEGVPIRSLFGTAVLISIIGFVESIVITKQYATKHNYSVSPNRELVAMGVANVFGGLFQAIPAFGSLSRSKINDKAGARTQLAGFITALIVLLSIFFLLPYFYYLPKAVLAGIICVAALSLLSETPHDVKFMWQIQAWFDLGLLLLTFITTITVSVEAGTLIAIALSFLLVIKTSTYPRITIMGRMPGAKGKFRPIKDYPGIAEHIDGVLIVKVEEGLYFANTGQLKDRLHRLEVFGDMSVHPSEEARLNPVDHVIFDVENMPSLDASAAQILLEIVDAYHARDIKVYFVKLRENSRDLFEKSGLLERAGGERHLFRRTAEAMDHIERESLSLTASEAQV
;
A
#
# COMPACT_ATOMS: atom_id res chain seq x y z
N MET A 1 -61.99 8.02 -42.94
CA MET A 1 -62.10 8.00 -41.47
C MET A 1 -60.80 7.41 -40.90
N THR A 2 -60.03 8.25 -40.19
CA THR A 2 -58.99 7.97 -39.14
C THR A 2 -57.87 6.93 -39.43
N ARG A 3 -56.61 7.32 -39.73
CA ARG A 3 -55.45 7.80 -38.89
C ARG A 3 -54.43 6.66 -38.55
N SER A 4 -53.21 6.71 -39.13
CA SER A 4 -51.87 7.03 -38.53
C SER A 4 -51.13 5.83 -37.90
N THR A 5 -50.08 5.23 -38.49
CA THR A 5 -48.61 5.56 -38.54
C THR A 5 -47.74 5.21 -37.30
N GLN A 6 -46.69 4.41 -37.57
CA GLN A 6 -45.29 4.39 -37.07
C GLN A 6 -44.91 3.94 -35.64
N GLY A 7 -43.80 3.17 -35.56
CA GLY A 7 -42.86 3.18 -34.42
C GLY A 7 -42.02 1.92 -34.20
N GLN A 8 -40.77 1.90 -34.66
CA GLN A 8 -39.72 0.88 -34.44
C GLN A 8 -39.16 0.89 -33.00
N SER A 9 -38.60 -0.23 -32.53
CA SER A 9 -37.42 -0.22 -31.65
C SER A 9 -36.58 -1.51 -31.80
N SER A 10 -35.33 -1.31 -32.22
CA SER A 10 -34.21 -2.26 -32.25
C SER A 10 -33.67 -2.58 -30.85
N GLY A 11 -33.22 -3.82 -30.63
CA GLY A 11 -32.45 -4.23 -29.45
C GLY A 11 -31.55 -5.41 -29.77
N SER A 12 -30.28 -5.11 -30.00
CA SER A 12 -29.18 -6.01 -30.38
C SER A 12 -28.74 -6.94 -29.23
N SER A 13 -28.64 -8.23 -29.54
CA SER A 13 -28.16 -9.32 -28.69
C SER A 13 -26.66 -9.22 -28.36
N PRO A 14 -26.21 -9.58 -27.15
CA PRO A 14 -24.78 -9.74 -26.86
C PRO A 14 -24.29 -11.15 -27.24
N HIS A 15 -23.12 -11.19 -27.88
CA HIS A 15 -22.41 -12.38 -28.33
C HIS A 15 -22.11 -13.38 -27.19
N ARG A 16 -22.53 -14.63 -27.37
CA ARG A 16 -22.09 -15.81 -26.59
C ARG A 16 -20.71 -16.24 -27.06
N TYR A 17 -19.71 -16.18 -26.19
CA TYR A 17 -18.53 -17.05 -26.28
C TYR A 17 -18.88 -18.39 -25.64
N SER A 18 -19.01 -19.45 -26.45
CA SER A 18 -18.98 -20.83 -25.97
C SER A 18 -17.56 -21.36 -26.19
N PRO A 19 -16.90 -22.01 -25.21
CA PRO A 19 -15.70 -22.76 -25.48
C PRO A 19 -16.12 -24.03 -26.24
N VAL A 20 -15.62 -24.15 -27.47
CA VAL A 20 -15.80 -25.35 -28.30
C VAL A 20 -14.99 -26.48 -27.65
N HIS A 21 -15.68 -27.53 -27.20
CA HIS A 21 -15.07 -28.84 -27.01
C HIS A 21 -14.82 -29.44 -28.40
N HIS A 22 -13.56 -29.55 -28.81
CA HIS A 22 -13.16 -30.48 -29.86
C HIS A 22 -12.67 -31.76 -29.18
N ASP A 23 -13.51 -32.79 -29.21
CA ASP A 23 -13.04 -34.17 -29.33
C ASP A 23 -12.61 -34.33 -30.79
N ASP A 24 -11.33 -34.57 -31.04
CA ASP A 24 -10.87 -35.16 -32.30
C ASP A 24 -9.67 -36.06 -32.03
N SER A 25 -9.97 -37.35 -32.04
CA SER A 25 -9.03 -38.43 -32.32
C SER A 25 -8.72 -38.45 -33.82
N SER A 26 -7.55 -37.97 -34.23
CA SER A 26 -6.92 -38.38 -35.49
C SER A 26 -5.44 -38.01 -35.50
N ASP A 27 -4.60 -39.04 -35.65
CA ASP A 27 -3.19 -38.93 -36.02
C ASP A 27 -3.01 -38.07 -37.28
N SER A 28 -2.22 -37.01 -37.16
CA SER A 28 -1.45 -36.49 -38.29
C SER A 28 -0.27 -35.66 -37.77
N ASP A 29 0.92 -36.14 -38.07
CA ASP A 29 2.21 -35.48 -37.89
C ASP A 29 2.19 -34.04 -38.39
N ASP A 30 2.46 -33.07 -37.51
CA ASP A 30 3.00 -31.79 -37.94
C ASP A 30 4.05 -31.28 -36.94
N ASN A 31 5.31 -31.42 -37.36
CA ASN A 31 6.50 -30.93 -36.69
C ASN A 31 6.55 -29.40 -36.79
N SER A 32 6.08 -28.70 -35.76
CA SER A 32 6.57 -27.35 -35.47
C SER A 32 7.02 -27.28 -34.01
N GLU A 33 8.33 -27.08 -33.82
CA GLU A 33 8.97 -26.91 -32.52
C GLU A 33 8.41 -25.68 -31.80
N SER A 34 7.39 -25.87 -30.97
CA SER A 34 7.00 -24.87 -29.98
C SER A 34 8.13 -24.77 -28.95
N THR A 35 8.82 -23.65 -28.90
CA THR A 35 9.91 -23.40 -27.93
C THR A 35 9.41 -23.63 -26.48
N PRO A 36 10.27 -24.10 -25.55
CA PRO A 36 9.90 -24.33 -24.15
C PRO A 36 9.28 -23.10 -23.47
N PHE A 37 9.69 -21.91 -23.92
CA PHE A 37 9.15 -20.61 -23.48
C PHE A 37 7.65 -20.45 -23.78
N ALA A 38 7.18 -20.84 -24.97
CA ALA A 38 5.78 -20.69 -25.37
C ALA A 38 4.84 -21.62 -24.58
N LYS A 39 5.32 -22.82 -24.23
CA LYS A 39 4.59 -23.76 -23.35
C LYS A 39 4.51 -23.24 -21.91
N HIS A 40 5.63 -22.75 -21.35
CA HIS A 40 5.64 -22.18 -20.00
C HIS A 40 4.77 -20.92 -19.89
N SER A 41 4.84 -20.00 -20.86
CA SER A 41 4.02 -18.79 -20.86
C SER A 41 2.52 -19.08 -20.99
N ARG A 42 2.11 -20.09 -21.77
CA ARG A 42 0.69 -20.49 -21.86
C ARG A 42 0.19 -21.11 -20.56
N VAL A 43 0.96 -21.99 -19.92
CA VAL A 43 0.58 -22.57 -18.62
C VAL A 43 0.43 -21.48 -17.55
N HIS A 44 1.36 -20.53 -17.48
CA HIS A 44 1.25 -19.39 -16.56
C HIS A 44 0.02 -18.51 -16.83
N LEU A 45 -0.32 -18.25 -18.10
CA LEU A 45 -1.51 -17.48 -18.46
C LEU A 45 -2.82 -18.18 -18.05
N TYR A 46 -2.91 -19.51 -18.20
CA TYR A 46 -4.09 -20.27 -17.77
C TYR A 46 -4.22 -20.31 -16.25
N GLN A 47 -3.11 -20.51 -15.54
CA GLN A 47 -3.08 -20.55 -14.08
C GLN A 47 -3.42 -19.19 -13.47
N GLN A 48 -2.98 -18.11 -14.11
CA GLN A 48 -3.30 -16.74 -13.74
C GLN A 48 -4.77 -16.38 -14.06
N ALA A 49 -5.34 -16.91 -15.14
CA ALA A 49 -6.76 -16.75 -15.47
C ALA A 49 -7.69 -17.51 -14.50
N GLU A 50 -7.31 -18.71 -14.04
CA GLU A 50 -8.03 -19.44 -12.98
C GLU A 50 -7.95 -18.71 -11.64
N GLU A 51 -6.77 -18.17 -11.29
CA GLU A 51 -6.60 -17.37 -10.07
C GLU A 51 -7.39 -16.05 -10.11
N ASP A 52 -7.51 -15.41 -11.28
CA ASP A 52 -8.29 -14.18 -11.50
C ASP A 52 -9.82 -14.43 -11.47
N ASP A 53 -10.31 -15.54 -12.04
CA ASP A 53 -11.74 -15.93 -11.95
C ASP A 53 -12.11 -16.37 -10.52
N GLU A 54 -11.16 -16.91 -9.74
CA GLU A 54 -11.33 -17.13 -8.30
C GLU A 54 -11.26 -15.83 -7.47
N LEU A 55 -10.50 -14.82 -7.92
CA LEU A 55 -10.31 -13.55 -7.23
C LEU A 55 -11.53 -12.63 -7.39
N TYR A 56 -12.18 -12.67 -8.56
CA TYR A 56 -13.41 -11.95 -8.88
C TYR A 56 -14.50 -12.93 -9.34
N PRO A 57 -15.09 -13.71 -8.42
CA PRO A 57 -16.07 -14.71 -8.83
C PRO A 57 -17.27 -14.02 -9.47
N ARG A 58 -17.43 -14.24 -10.78
CA ARG A 58 -18.44 -13.57 -11.58
C ARG A 58 -19.81 -14.14 -11.21
N VAL A 59 -20.69 -13.26 -10.73
CA VAL A 59 -22.10 -13.64 -10.53
C VAL A 59 -22.76 -13.66 -11.90
N ASN A 60 -23.25 -14.83 -12.33
CA ASN A 60 -24.05 -14.91 -13.54
C ASN A 60 -25.30 -14.03 -13.39
N PRO A 61 -25.57 -13.09 -14.33
CA PRO A 61 -26.81 -12.33 -14.33
C PRO A 61 -27.97 -13.30 -14.61
N GLY A 62 -28.63 -13.76 -13.54
CA GLY A 62 -29.66 -14.80 -13.55
C GLY A 62 -29.53 -15.86 -12.44
N ALA A 63 -28.50 -15.79 -11.59
CA ALA A 63 -28.27 -16.74 -10.50
C ALA A 63 -29.16 -16.46 -9.27
N ASP A 64 -29.65 -17.51 -8.61
CA ASP A 64 -30.49 -17.42 -7.41
C ASP A 64 -29.86 -16.55 -6.31
N LEU A 65 -30.69 -15.89 -5.50
CA LEU A 65 -30.26 -15.06 -4.36
C LEU A 65 -29.24 -15.77 -3.45
N TRP A 66 -29.41 -17.07 -3.24
CA TRP A 66 -28.51 -17.90 -2.44
C TRP A 66 -27.12 -18.09 -3.08
N THR A 67 -27.06 -18.29 -4.39
CA THR A 67 -25.77 -18.43 -5.10
C THR A 67 -25.02 -17.11 -5.14
N THR A 68 -25.74 -16.01 -5.36
CA THR A 68 -25.20 -14.65 -5.27
C THR A 68 -24.67 -14.35 -3.86
N PHE A 69 -25.41 -14.73 -2.81
CA PHE A 69 -24.99 -14.56 -1.42
C PHE A 69 -23.72 -15.37 -1.12
N ARG A 70 -23.69 -16.67 -1.49
CA ARG A 70 -22.52 -17.55 -1.27
C ARG A 70 -21.27 -17.04 -1.98
N THR A 71 -21.42 -16.54 -3.20
CA THR A 71 -20.31 -15.95 -3.97
C THR A 71 -19.78 -14.68 -3.34
N ARG A 72 -20.67 -13.77 -2.90
CA ARG A 72 -20.28 -12.54 -2.19
C ARG A 72 -19.66 -12.83 -0.83
N LEU A 73 -20.13 -13.85 -0.12
CA LEU A 73 -19.60 -14.24 1.18
C LEU A 73 -18.12 -14.64 1.10
N ARG A 74 -17.71 -15.37 0.04
CA ARG A 74 -16.30 -15.72 -0.22
C ARG A 74 -15.41 -14.51 -0.47
N TYR A 75 -15.98 -13.44 -1.05
CA TYR A 75 -15.28 -12.19 -1.27
C TYR A 75 -15.10 -11.40 0.03
N TYR A 76 -16.14 -11.25 0.84
CA TYR A 76 -16.07 -10.44 2.07
C TYR A 76 -15.44 -11.17 3.27
N VAL A 77 -15.53 -12.50 3.33
CA VAL A 77 -14.94 -13.31 4.41
C VAL A 77 -14.00 -14.35 3.78
N PRO A 78 -12.70 -14.02 3.61
CA PRO A 78 -11.73 -14.83 2.89
C PRO A 78 -11.56 -16.26 3.42
N ILE A 79 -11.90 -16.55 4.68
CA ILE A 79 -11.85 -17.92 5.22
C ILE A 79 -12.61 -18.93 4.38
N PHE A 80 -13.76 -18.55 3.83
CA PHE A 80 -14.57 -19.44 2.99
C PHE A 80 -13.97 -19.66 1.59
N ARG A 81 -12.91 -18.93 1.23
CA ARG A 81 -12.14 -19.14 -0.01
C ARG A 81 -10.98 -20.10 0.23
N TRP A 82 -10.14 -19.84 1.23
CA TRP A 82 -8.90 -20.61 1.41
C TRP A 82 -9.10 -21.92 2.18
N LEU A 83 -10.02 -21.96 3.17
CA LEU A 83 -10.21 -23.13 4.02
C LEU A 83 -10.70 -24.37 3.23
N PRO A 84 -11.64 -24.26 2.27
CA PRO A 84 -12.08 -25.42 1.49
C PRO A 84 -11.01 -25.98 0.54
N HIS A 85 -10.06 -25.16 0.11
CA HIS A 85 -8.98 -25.54 -0.80
C HIS A 85 -7.68 -25.86 -0.04
N TYR A 86 -7.75 -26.01 1.28
CA TYR A 86 -6.58 -26.23 2.11
C TYR A 86 -6.05 -27.66 1.96
N SER A 87 -4.78 -27.79 1.54
CA SER A 87 -4.11 -29.09 1.44
C SER A 87 -3.43 -29.44 2.77
N MET A 88 -3.47 -30.73 3.15
CA MET A 88 -2.81 -31.21 4.36
C MET A 88 -1.28 -31.07 4.31
N ASP A 89 -0.70 -31.02 3.10
CA ASP A 89 0.73 -30.75 2.90
C ASP A 89 1.14 -29.33 3.34
N GLY A 90 0.19 -28.39 3.35
CA GLY A 90 0.38 -27.03 3.86
C GLY A 90 0.43 -26.94 5.38
N PHE A 91 -0.19 -27.90 6.09
CA PHE A 91 -0.36 -27.84 7.54
C PHE A 91 0.97 -27.77 8.30
N GLY A 92 1.94 -28.60 7.92
CA GLY A 92 3.25 -28.60 8.57
C GLY A 92 3.96 -27.24 8.46
N HIS A 93 3.88 -26.60 7.30
CA HIS A 93 4.48 -25.29 7.06
C HIS A 93 3.80 -24.19 7.88
N ASP A 94 2.47 -24.14 7.85
CA ASP A 94 1.70 -23.14 8.60
C ASP A 94 1.82 -23.35 10.12
N PHE A 95 1.88 -24.60 10.58
CA PHE A 95 2.07 -24.92 12.00
C PHE A 95 3.44 -24.46 12.52
N ILE A 96 4.51 -24.75 11.77
CA ILE A 96 5.86 -24.33 12.15
C ILE A 96 6.01 -22.83 12.07
N ALA A 97 5.43 -22.19 11.05
CA ALA A 97 5.40 -20.74 10.96
C ALA A 97 4.66 -20.12 12.16
N GLY A 98 3.46 -20.63 12.48
CA GLY A 98 2.69 -20.16 13.63
C GLY A 98 3.42 -20.35 14.97
N LEU A 99 4.05 -21.51 15.17
CA LEU A 99 4.88 -21.79 16.36
C LEU A 99 6.09 -20.86 16.46
N THR A 100 6.76 -20.60 15.33
CA THR A 100 7.93 -19.70 15.26
C THR A 100 7.54 -18.26 15.64
N VAL A 101 6.44 -17.77 15.07
CA VAL A 101 5.96 -16.41 15.34
C VAL A 101 5.44 -16.31 16.78
N ALA A 102 4.77 -17.34 17.30
CA ALA A 102 4.28 -17.36 18.68
C ALA A 102 5.42 -17.16 19.70
N CYS A 103 6.57 -17.79 19.49
CA CYS A 103 7.75 -17.64 20.37
C CYS A 103 8.23 -16.20 20.52
N LEU A 104 7.97 -15.36 19.51
CA LEU A 104 8.35 -13.94 19.53
C LEU A 104 7.22 -13.06 20.02
N ILE A 105 6.01 -13.30 19.52
CA ILE A 105 4.88 -12.42 19.78
C ILE A 105 4.47 -12.44 21.25
N ILE A 106 4.60 -13.58 21.95
CA ILE A 106 4.24 -13.72 23.38
C ILE A 106 5.07 -12.75 24.25
N PRO A 107 6.42 -12.86 24.30
CA PRO A 107 7.23 -11.97 25.12
C PRO A 107 7.20 -10.50 24.65
N GLN A 108 7.09 -10.25 23.34
CA GLN A 108 6.90 -8.88 22.83
C GLN A 108 5.59 -8.26 23.34
N SER A 109 4.49 -9.00 23.27
CA SER A 109 3.18 -8.53 23.70
C SER A 109 3.16 -8.19 25.19
N LEU A 110 3.79 -9.03 26.02
CA LEU A 110 3.97 -8.78 27.46
C LEU A 110 4.76 -7.49 27.70
N SER A 111 5.86 -7.29 26.97
CA SER A 111 6.70 -6.09 27.08
C SER A 111 5.97 -4.84 26.62
N TYR A 112 5.22 -4.89 25.51
CA TYR A 112 4.53 -3.72 24.97
C TYR A 112 3.37 -3.27 25.86
N ALA A 113 2.62 -4.22 26.43
CA ALA A 113 1.57 -3.87 27.40
C ALA A 113 2.16 -3.19 28.64
N THR A 114 3.20 -3.77 29.24
CA THR A 114 3.75 -3.28 30.52
C THR A 114 4.63 -2.05 30.38
N ALA A 115 5.59 -2.08 29.46
CA ALA A 115 6.59 -1.04 29.34
C ALA A 115 6.07 0.20 28.60
N LEU A 116 5.13 0.02 27.66
CA LEU A 116 4.73 1.09 26.72
C LEU A 116 3.30 1.56 26.91
N ALA A 117 2.35 0.62 27.01
CA ALA A 117 0.96 0.97 27.27
C ALA A 117 0.69 1.22 28.76
N HIS A 118 1.62 0.85 29.65
CA HIS A 118 1.46 0.91 31.11
C HIS A 118 0.21 0.16 31.61
N LEU A 119 -0.07 -0.99 31.00
CA LEU A 119 -1.16 -1.90 31.33
C LEU A 119 -0.63 -3.26 31.77
N ASP A 120 -1.49 -4.05 32.41
CA ASP A 120 -1.13 -5.41 32.81
C ASP A 120 -0.72 -6.27 31.60
N PRO A 121 0.27 -7.17 31.76
CA PRO A 121 0.86 -7.93 30.65
C PRO A 121 -0.18 -8.72 29.82
N ILE A 122 -1.26 -9.17 30.45
CA ILE A 122 -2.31 -9.98 29.83
C ILE A 122 -3.00 -9.25 28.67
N HIS A 123 -3.14 -7.92 28.73
CA HIS A 123 -3.80 -7.13 27.68
C HIS A 123 -2.99 -7.10 26.39
N GLY A 124 -1.67 -7.27 26.49
CA GLY A 124 -0.82 -7.50 25.31
C GLY A 124 -1.09 -8.85 24.68
N LEU A 125 -1.20 -9.91 25.48
CA LEU A 125 -1.48 -11.26 24.96
C LEU A 125 -2.87 -11.34 24.32
N TYR A 126 -3.88 -10.63 24.86
CA TYR A 126 -5.18 -10.49 24.19
C TYR A 126 -5.09 -9.81 22.83
N SER A 127 -4.19 -8.84 22.67
CA SER A 127 -3.92 -8.16 21.40
C SER A 127 -3.30 -9.09 20.35
N ALA A 128 -2.48 -10.06 20.76
CA ALA A 128 -1.95 -11.08 19.86
C ALA A 128 -2.95 -12.21 19.57
N PHE A 129 -3.84 -12.52 20.51
CA PHE A 129 -4.85 -13.57 20.36
C PHE A 129 -6.07 -13.12 19.56
N VAL A 130 -6.86 -12.17 20.08
CA VAL A 130 -8.20 -11.86 19.55
C VAL A 130 -8.11 -11.23 18.16
N PRO A 131 -7.38 -10.11 17.96
CA PRO A 131 -7.11 -9.59 16.61
C PRO A 131 -6.48 -10.60 15.66
N GLY A 132 -5.59 -11.47 16.16
CA GLY A 132 -4.97 -12.55 15.36
C GLY A 132 -5.98 -13.53 14.79
N VAL A 133 -6.89 -14.05 15.62
CA VAL A 133 -7.98 -14.95 15.19
C VAL A 133 -8.89 -14.26 14.19
N ILE A 134 -9.34 -13.05 14.49
CA ILE A 134 -10.27 -12.31 13.63
C ILE A 134 -9.61 -11.98 12.29
N TYR A 135 -8.34 -11.58 12.30
CA TYR A 135 -7.59 -11.33 11.08
C TYR A 135 -7.41 -12.61 10.23
N SER A 136 -7.20 -13.78 10.82
CA SER A 136 -7.16 -15.04 10.06
C SER A 136 -8.48 -15.38 9.36
N ILE A 137 -9.61 -14.84 9.84
CA ILE A 137 -10.95 -15.02 9.25
C ILE A 137 -11.19 -14.02 8.09
N PHE A 138 -10.88 -12.74 8.34
CA PHE A 138 -11.24 -11.62 7.45
C PHE A 138 -10.10 -11.12 6.55
N GLY A 139 -8.85 -11.40 6.90
CA GLY A 139 -7.65 -10.89 6.25
C GLY A 139 -7.31 -11.62 4.95
N THR A 140 -6.73 -10.89 4.00
CA THR A 140 -6.37 -11.43 2.68
C THR A 140 -4.90 -11.76 2.55
N SER A 141 -4.02 -11.13 3.35
CA SER A 141 -2.60 -11.46 3.37
C SER A 141 -2.30 -12.77 4.10
N ARG A 142 -1.52 -13.65 3.46
CA ARG A 142 -1.12 -14.96 3.99
C ARG A 142 0.04 -14.85 4.98
N GLN A 143 0.98 -13.93 4.74
CA GLN A 143 2.20 -13.78 5.55
C GLN A 143 2.08 -12.74 6.67
N LEU A 144 1.06 -11.87 6.64
CA LEU A 144 0.93 -10.79 7.64
C LEU A 144 0.70 -11.37 9.05
N SER A 145 1.55 -10.97 9.99
CA SER A 145 1.39 -11.29 11.41
C SER A 145 0.84 -10.09 12.18
N VAL A 146 -0.41 -10.22 12.61
CA VAL A 146 -1.16 -9.21 13.37
C VAL A 146 -0.99 -9.41 14.87
N GLY A 147 -0.75 -8.32 15.59
CA GLY A 147 -0.62 -8.28 17.05
C GLY A 147 -0.25 -6.88 17.53
N PRO A 148 0.05 -6.69 18.83
CA PRO A 148 0.43 -5.38 19.35
C PRO A 148 1.76 -4.93 18.75
N GLU A 149 1.90 -3.63 18.51
CA GLU A 149 3.13 -3.01 18.00
C GLU A 149 3.66 -1.98 19.01
N ALA A 150 4.98 -1.80 19.08
CA ALA A 150 5.63 -0.92 20.06
C ALA A 150 5.07 0.51 20.01
N LEU A 151 5.12 1.12 18.82
CA LEU A 151 4.69 2.50 18.57
C LEU A 151 3.21 2.72 18.93
N VAL A 152 2.34 1.82 18.49
CA VAL A 152 0.90 1.91 18.79
C VAL A 152 0.65 1.74 20.29
N SER A 153 1.37 0.84 20.95
CA SER A 153 1.27 0.63 22.40
C SER A 153 1.75 1.86 23.18
N MET A 154 2.81 2.51 22.71
CA MET A 154 3.33 3.75 23.28
C MET A 154 2.36 4.93 23.11
N LEU A 155 1.71 5.07 21.95
CA LEU A 155 0.67 6.09 21.74
C LEU A 155 -0.53 5.89 22.67
N VAL A 156 -0.91 4.62 22.91
CA VAL A 156 -1.94 4.28 23.90
C VAL A 156 -1.49 4.66 25.31
N GLY A 157 -0.27 4.30 25.71
CA GLY A 157 0.28 4.64 27.02
C GLY A 157 0.41 6.16 27.25
N SER A 158 0.83 6.91 26.23
CA SER A 158 0.89 8.37 26.28
C SER A 158 -0.50 8.99 26.47
N ALA A 159 -1.50 8.49 25.74
CA ALA A 159 -2.88 8.95 25.90
C ALA A 159 -3.44 8.59 27.29
N ILE A 160 -3.15 7.39 27.81
CA ILE A 160 -3.50 6.98 29.18
C ILE A 160 -2.88 7.94 30.19
N ALA A 161 -1.57 8.16 30.12
CA ALA A 161 -0.84 9.04 31.03
C ALA A 161 -1.37 10.48 30.99
N GLN A 162 -1.65 11.01 29.80
CA GLN A 162 -2.21 12.34 29.62
C GLN A 162 -3.58 12.49 30.30
N GLN A 163 -4.48 11.51 30.12
CA GLN A 163 -5.81 11.57 30.72
C GLN A 163 -5.77 11.33 32.24
N GLN A 164 -4.95 10.39 32.71
CA GLN A 164 -4.76 10.15 34.14
C GLN A 164 -4.24 11.40 34.86
N HIS A 165 -3.27 12.10 34.25
CA HIS A 165 -2.78 13.38 34.77
C HIS A 165 -3.87 14.46 34.77
N ALA A 166 -4.71 14.54 33.74
CA ALA A 166 -5.79 15.52 33.66
C ALA A 166 -6.87 15.31 34.74
N ILE A 167 -7.12 14.05 35.14
CA ILE A 167 -8.15 13.68 36.11
C ILE A 167 -7.58 13.60 37.54
N GLY A 168 -6.27 13.48 37.68
CA GLY A 168 -5.61 13.26 38.98
C GLY A 168 -5.86 11.86 39.55
N SER A 169 -6.16 10.87 38.69
CA SER A 169 -6.40 9.48 39.06
C SER A 169 -5.38 8.56 38.40
N THR A 170 -4.72 7.74 39.20
CA THR A 170 -3.79 6.68 38.75
C THR A 170 -4.40 5.28 38.84
N ASP A 171 -5.73 5.18 38.93
CA ASP A 171 -6.42 3.89 39.03
C ASP A 171 -6.15 3.02 37.77
N PRO A 172 -5.59 1.79 37.94
CA PRO A 172 -5.33 0.88 36.83
C PRO A 172 -6.58 0.54 36.01
N LYS A 173 -7.76 0.52 36.63
CA LYS A 173 -9.02 0.26 35.91
C LYS A 173 -9.36 1.38 34.93
N THR A 174 -9.03 2.62 35.29
CA THR A 174 -9.21 3.79 34.42
C THR A 174 -8.26 3.73 33.23
N ALA A 175 -6.99 3.39 33.46
CA ALA A 175 -6.02 3.17 32.39
C ALA A 175 -6.48 2.09 31.39
N LEU A 176 -6.94 0.94 31.92
CA LEU A 176 -7.47 -0.14 31.11
C LEU A 176 -8.68 0.31 30.28
N ALA A 177 -9.65 0.98 30.89
CA ALA A 177 -10.84 1.47 30.20
C ALA A 177 -10.49 2.46 29.07
N ILE A 178 -9.53 3.37 29.29
CA ILE A 178 -9.03 4.27 28.25
C ILE A 178 -8.41 3.48 27.10
N GLY A 179 -7.51 2.53 27.39
CA GLY A 179 -6.88 1.68 26.38
C GLY A 179 -7.90 0.88 25.54
N CYS A 180 -8.92 0.33 26.18
CA CYS A 180 -9.99 -0.41 25.49
C CYS A 180 -10.83 0.52 24.59
N ILE A 181 -11.17 1.72 25.06
CA ILE A 181 -11.95 2.71 24.28
C ILE A 181 -11.15 3.19 23.07
N ILE A 182 -9.85 3.50 23.24
CA ILE A 182 -8.97 3.85 22.13
C ILE A 182 -8.95 2.72 21.10
N THR A 183 -8.76 1.47 21.54
CA THR A 183 -8.74 0.30 20.66
C THR A 183 -10.04 0.10 19.90
N LEU A 184 -11.18 0.29 20.57
CA LEU A 184 -12.49 0.22 19.94
C LEU A 184 -12.69 1.33 18.90
N PHE A 185 -12.26 2.56 19.19
CA PHE A 185 -12.30 3.66 18.21
C PHE A 185 -11.35 3.44 17.04
N VAL A 186 -10.17 2.88 17.28
CA VAL A 186 -9.26 2.46 16.21
C VAL A 186 -9.95 1.45 15.30
N GLY A 187 -10.58 0.43 15.88
CA GLY A 187 -11.34 -0.56 15.12
C GLY A 187 -12.49 0.04 14.31
N LEU A 188 -13.32 0.87 14.95
CA LEU A 188 -14.47 1.51 14.28
C LEU A 188 -14.04 2.45 13.17
N PHE A 189 -13.01 3.27 13.40
CA PHE A 189 -12.53 4.22 12.41
C PHE A 189 -11.87 3.51 11.23
N THR A 190 -10.99 2.53 11.47
CA THR A 190 -10.38 1.72 10.40
C THR A 190 -11.43 0.93 9.62
N PHE A 191 -12.43 0.36 10.29
CA PHE A 191 -13.56 -0.29 9.64
C PHE A 191 -14.35 0.69 8.76
N PHE A 192 -14.63 1.90 9.27
CA PHE A 192 -15.30 2.95 8.53
C PHE A 192 -14.53 3.34 7.27
N LEU A 193 -13.21 3.55 7.34
CA LEU A 193 -12.36 3.82 6.18
C LEU A 193 -12.46 2.71 5.12
N GLY A 194 -12.48 1.45 5.55
CA GLY A 194 -12.66 0.30 4.65
C GLY A 194 -14.05 0.27 4.01
N PHE A 195 -15.09 0.59 4.78
CA PHE A 195 -16.48 0.65 4.33
C PHE A 195 -16.69 1.72 3.25
N VAL A 196 -16.14 2.92 3.45
CA VAL A 196 -16.19 4.01 2.44
C VAL A 196 -15.14 3.86 1.32
N ARG A 197 -14.41 2.74 1.28
CA ARG A 197 -13.43 2.38 0.26
C ARG A 197 -12.24 3.34 0.14
N LEU A 198 -11.76 3.89 1.26
CA LEU A 198 -10.62 4.81 1.31
C LEU A 198 -9.24 4.10 1.28
N GLY A 199 -9.20 2.82 0.93
CA GLY A 199 -7.97 2.05 0.79
C GLY A 199 -7.09 2.46 -0.40
N PHE A 200 -7.51 3.41 -1.24
CA PHE A 200 -6.72 3.95 -2.36
C PHE A 200 -5.38 4.56 -1.92
N LEU A 201 -5.23 4.88 -0.63
CA LEU A 201 -3.98 5.33 -0.01
C LEU A 201 -2.79 4.40 -0.35
N ASP A 202 -3.07 3.12 -0.60
CA ASP A 202 -2.09 2.12 -1.00
C ASP A 202 -1.45 2.40 -2.36
N SER A 203 -2.19 2.98 -3.29
CA SER A 203 -1.80 3.23 -4.67
C SER A 203 -0.91 4.47 -4.79
N VAL A 204 -0.97 5.31 -3.75
CA VAL A 204 -0.24 6.57 -3.69
C VAL A 204 1.22 6.34 -3.32
N LEU A 205 1.57 5.30 -2.55
CA LEU A 205 2.93 5.05 -2.04
C LEU A 205 3.88 4.51 -3.12
N SER A 206 4.88 5.30 -3.50
CA SER A 206 5.94 4.88 -4.42
C SER A 206 6.83 3.77 -3.82
N ARG A 207 7.27 2.82 -4.64
CA ARG A 207 8.22 1.77 -4.26
C ARG A 207 9.51 2.34 -3.63
N ALA A 208 9.97 3.50 -4.10
CA ALA A 208 11.18 4.15 -3.59
C ALA A 208 11.03 4.64 -2.15
N LEU A 209 9.88 5.27 -1.85
CA LEU A 209 9.54 5.73 -0.50
C LEU A 209 9.40 4.54 0.47
N LEU A 210 8.70 3.49 0.05
CA LEU A 210 8.57 2.26 0.85
C LEU A 210 9.93 1.65 1.17
N ARG A 211 10.83 1.62 0.19
CA ARG A 211 12.16 1.06 0.39
C ARG A 211 13.01 1.90 1.35
N GLY A 212 12.94 3.22 1.24
CA GLY A 212 13.61 4.14 2.15
C GLY A 212 13.13 3.96 3.59
N PHE A 213 11.82 3.90 3.78
CA PHE A 213 11.20 3.65 5.08
C PHE A 213 11.59 2.31 5.70
N ILE A 214 11.43 1.19 4.96
CA ILE A 214 11.78 -0.15 5.44
C ILE A 214 13.25 -0.24 5.84
N THR A 215 14.14 0.37 5.05
CA THR A 215 15.58 0.39 5.34
C THR A 215 15.87 1.17 6.61
N ALA A 216 15.24 2.33 6.80
CA ALA A 216 15.43 3.11 8.01
C ALA A 216 14.88 2.41 9.25
N VAL A 217 13.67 1.85 9.19
CA VAL A 217 13.09 1.06 10.30
C VAL A 217 14.03 -0.08 10.69
N ALA A 218 14.62 -0.79 9.73
CA ALA A 218 15.59 -1.84 10.04
C ALA A 218 16.81 -1.31 10.81
N VAL A 219 17.34 -0.14 10.44
CA VAL A 219 18.47 0.50 11.13
C VAL A 219 18.07 1.00 12.53
N VAL A 220 16.92 1.67 12.65
CA VAL A 220 16.38 2.16 13.93
C VAL A 220 16.19 0.99 14.90
N VAL A 221 15.59 -0.11 14.44
CA VAL A 221 15.40 -1.32 15.25
C VAL A 221 16.75 -1.90 15.70
N ILE A 222 17.75 -1.98 14.83
CA ILE A 222 19.09 -2.48 15.24
C ILE A 222 19.70 -1.60 16.33
N ILE A 223 19.60 -0.28 16.20
CA ILE A 223 20.13 0.68 17.19
C ILE A 223 19.38 0.55 18.51
N GLU A 224 18.05 0.49 18.47
CA GLU A 224 17.21 0.33 19.66
C GLU A 224 17.49 -0.99 20.38
N GLN A 225 17.58 -2.09 19.64
CA GLN A 225 17.92 -3.39 20.23
C GLN A 225 19.34 -3.41 20.78
N SER A 226 20.28 -2.62 20.25
CA SER A 226 21.66 -2.56 20.74
C SER A 226 21.76 -2.13 22.20
N ILE A 227 20.87 -1.24 22.68
CA ILE A 227 20.80 -0.86 24.11
C ILE A 227 20.53 -2.10 24.98
N THR A 228 19.61 -2.96 24.55
CA THR A 228 19.29 -4.20 25.26
C THR A 228 20.37 -5.27 25.07
N LEU A 229 20.96 -5.39 23.88
CA LEU A 229 22.03 -6.35 23.58
C LEU A 229 23.26 -6.13 24.47
N PHE A 230 23.59 -4.86 24.74
CA PHE A 230 24.69 -4.48 25.63
C PHE A 230 24.31 -4.43 27.13
N GLY A 231 23.04 -4.65 27.47
CA GLY A 231 22.55 -4.57 28.85
C GLY A 231 22.59 -3.17 29.45
N LEU A 232 22.44 -2.14 28.61
CA LEU A 232 22.47 -0.73 29.02
C LEU A 232 21.07 -0.16 29.33
N LYS A 233 20.02 -0.99 29.39
CA LYS A 233 18.63 -0.56 29.49
C LYS A 233 18.34 0.31 30.73
N GLU A 234 18.79 -0.12 31.90
CA GLU A 234 18.59 0.65 33.15
C GLU A 234 19.29 2.01 33.09
N LEU A 235 20.50 2.05 32.53
CA LEU A 235 21.24 3.30 32.33
C LEU A 235 20.56 4.22 31.32
N ALA A 236 19.93 3.65 30.28
CA ALA A 236 19.18 4.41 29.28
C ALA A 236 17.94 5.06 29.92
N GLU A 237 17.18 4.29 30.71
CA GLU A 237 16.01 4.79 31.44
C GLU A 237 16.39 5.92 32.42
N LEU A 238 17.50 5.79 33.14
CA LEU A 238 18.02 6.83 34.03
C LEU A 238 18.49 8.10 33.30
N ALA A 239 19.02 7.95 32.08
CA ALA A 239 19.44 9.06 31.23
C ALA A 239 18.26 9.74 30.50
N GLY A 240 17.03 9.27 30.70
CA GLY A 240 15.86 9.73 29.94
C GLY A 240 15.87 9.28 28.48
N ILE A 241 16.72 8.30 28.12
CA ILE A 241 16.79 7.70 26.80
C ILE A 241 15.77 6.57 26.73
N GLY A 242 14.64 6.86 26.08
CA GLY A 242 13.51 5.95 25.94
C GLY A 242 13.16 5.68 24.48
N GLU A 243 11.99 5.09 24.24
CA GLU A 243 11.51 4.86 22.88
C GLU A 243 11.30 6.17 22.09
N GLN A 244 10.88 7.23 22.77
CA GLN A 244 10.66 8.59 22.23
C GLN A 244 11.94 9.32 21.86
N SER A 245 13.10 8.89 22.35
CA SER A 245 14.38 9.52 22.05
C SER A 245 14.74 9.32 20.58
N SER A 246 15.34 10.35 19.99
CA SER A 246 15.75 10.27 18.59
C SER A 246 16.78 9.14 18.41
N THR A 247 16.84 8.56 17.22
CA THR A 247 17.82 7.50 16.92
C THR A 247 19.25 8.02 17.13
N VAL A 248 19.48 9.30 16.87
CA VAL A 248 20.78 9.97 17.05
C VAL A 248 21.17 10.03 18.53
N GLU A 249 20.23 10.38 19.43
CA GLU A 249 20.45 10.34 20.87
C GLU A 249 20.77 8.93 21.38
N LYS A 250 20.04 7.92 20.88
CA LYS A 250 20.29 6.50 21.24
C LYS A 250 21.70 6.08 20.81
N VAL A 251 22.15 6.48 19.62
CA VAL A 251 23.52 6.21 19.15
C VAL A 251 24.56 6.90 20.03
N ALA A 252 24.38 8.19 20.31
CA ALA A 252 25.29 8.94 21.18
C ALA A 252 25.40 8.30 22.57
N PHE A 253 24.27 7.93 23.17
CA PHE A 253 24.20 7.25 24.46
C PHE A 253 24.99 5.93 24.47
N ILE A 254 24.86 5.10 23.43
CA ILE A 254 25.58 3.83 23.32
C ILE A 254 27.10 4.08 23.27
N PHE A 255 27.55 5.08 22.51
CA PHE A 255 28.98 5.42 22.42
C PHE A 255 29.54 5.95 23.74
N GLU A 256 28.80 6.83 24.42
CA GLU A 256 29.21 7.40 25.72
C GLU A 256 29.27 6.34 26.83
N ASN A 257 28.37 5.37 26.81
CA ASN A 257 28.26 4.34 27.85
C ASN A 257 28.85 2.98 27.45
N PHE A 258 29.62 2.92 26.36
CA PHE A 258 30.26 1.70 25.88
C PHE A 258 31.18 1.06 26.93
N GLY A 259 31.76 1.86 27.84
CA GLY A 259 32.57 1.34 28.95
C GLY A 259 31.78 0.64 30.07
N LYS A 260 30.44 0.80 30.12
CA LYS A 260 29.57 0.31 31.21
C LYS A 260 28.72 -0.89 30.81
N ILE A 261 29.10 -1.58 29.74
CA ILE A 261 28.36 -2.71 29.17
C ILE A 261 28.27 -3.86 30.17
N HIS A 262 27.07 -4.46 30.30
CA HIS A 262 26.90 -5.66 31.12
C HIS A 262 27.43 -6.88 30.35
N THR A 263 28.54 -7.45 30.82
CA THR A 263 29.28 -8.49 30.10
C THR A 263 28.45 -9.74 29.86
N LEU A 264 27.73 -10.22 30.87
CA LEU A 264 26.89 -11.43 30.75
C LEU A 264 25.76 -11.23 29.72
N THR A 265 25.07 -10.09 29.77
CA THR A 265 24.00 -9.76 28.82
C THR A 265 24.54 -9.72 27.39
N THR A 266 25.72 -9.16 27.21
CA THR A 266 26.38 -9.07 25.90
C THR A 266 26.76 -10.44 25.37
N ILE A 267 27.36 -11.29 26.19
CA ILE A 267 27.72 -12.67 25.79
C ILE A 267 26.46 -13.46 25.40
N VAL A 268 25.41 -13.41 26.22
CA VAL A 268 24.13 -14.09 25.93
C VAL A 268 23.51 -13.57 24.63
N SER A 269 23.48 -12.25 24.45
CA SER A 269 22.96 -11.59 23.26
C SER A 269 23.69 -11.99 21.98
N PHE A 270 25.01 -11.81 21.93
CA PHE A 270 25.80 -12.12 20.74
C PHE A 270 25.88 -13.62 20.47
N SER A 271 25.95 -14.46 21.50
CA SER A 271 25.89 -15.91 21.31
C SER A 271 24.54 -16.34 20.73
N SER A 272 23.42 -15.73 21.14
CA SER A 272 22.10 -16.02 20.58
C SER A 272 22.00 -15.62 19.10
N ILE A 273 22.57 -14.47 18.71
CA ILE A 273 22.64 -14.02 17.32
C ILE A 273 23.50 -14.99 16.49
N ILE A 274 24.69 -15.34 16.99
CA ILE A 274 25.59 -16.29 16.33
C ILE A 274 24.90 -17.64 16.17
N PHE A 275 24.18 -18.11 17.20
CA PHE A 275 23.41 -19.34 17.15
C PHE A 275 22.36 -19.29 16.03
N LEU A 276 21.53 -18.25 15.98
CA LEU A 276 20.49 -18.09 14.95
C LEU A 276 21.07 -18.02 13.53
N LEU A 277 22.12 -17.22 13.32
CA LEU A 277 22.77 -17.08 12.01
C LEU A 277 23.48 -18.38 11.58
N SER A 278 24.17 -19.06 12.50
CA SER A 278 24.86 -20.32 12.22
C SER A 278 23.88 -21.43 11.92
N PHE A 279 22.84 -21.58 12.74
CA PHE A 279 21.83 -22.61 12.56
C PHE A 279 21.04 -22.39 11.26
N GLY A 280 20.67 -21.15 10.96
CA GLY A 280 20.05 -20.80 9.67
C GLY A 280 20.95 -21.09 8.47
N SER A 281 22.26 -20.86 8.59
CA SER A 281 23.24 -21.19 7.53
C SER A 281 23.44 -22.70 7.37
N ILE A 282 23.47 -23.45 8.47
CA ILE A 282 23.57 -24.92 8.48
C ILE A 282 22.36 -25.52 7.78
N LYS A 283 21.14 -25.05 8.06
CA LYS A 283 19.92 -25.50 7.37
C LYS A 283 20.00 -25.30 5.86
N LYS A 284 20.45 -24.12 5.41
CA LYS A 284 20.63 -23.83 3.97
C LYS A 284 21.65 -24.73 3.30
N ARG A 285 22.64 -25.22 4.04
CA ARG A 285 23.68 -26.14 3.53
C ARG A 285 23.27 -27.61 3.59
N LEU A 286 22.42 -27.97 4.56
CA LEU A 286 21.93 -29.33 4.81
C LEU A 286 20.50 -29.54 4.28
N THR A 287 20.12 -28.90 3.17
CA THR A 287 18.80 -28.99 2.53
C THR A 287 18.36 -30.43 2.21
N LYS A 288 19.29 -31.38 2.19
CA LYS A 288 19.03 -32.82 1.95
C LYS A 288 18.38 -33.54 3.15
N VAL A 289 18.35 -32.94 4.34
CA VAL A 289 17.74 -33.53 5.54
C VAL A 289 16.40 -32.84 5.81
N PRO A 290 15.26 -33.39 5.34
CA PRO A 290 13.97 -32.70 5.39
C PRO A 290 13.52 -32.39 6.83
N PHE A 291 13.86 -33.25 7.80
CA PHE A 291 13.53 -33.02 9.21
C PHE A 291 14.17 -31.75 9.80
N LEU A 292 15.40 -31.41 9.39
CA LEU A 292 16.11 -30.25 9.94
C LEU A 292 15.52 -28.92 9.47
N ALA A 293 14.84 -28.90 8.32
CA ALA A 293 14.12 -27.73 7.82
C ALA A 293 12.91 -27.38 8.69
N PHE A 294 12.31 -28.36 9.37
CA PHE A 294 11.10 -28.19 10.16
C PHE A 294 11.34 -27.76 11.62
N ILE A 295 12.59 -27.76 12.09
CA ILE A 295 12.90 -27.33 13.47
C ILE A 295 12.89 -25.79 13.54
N PRO A 296 12.03 -25.13 14.34
CA PRO A 296 12.07 -23.69 14.48
C PRO A 296 13.33 -23.25 15.25
N GLU A 297 14.28 -22.60 14.59
CA GLU A 297 15.55 -22.18 15.20
C GLU A 297 15.37 -21.14 16.29
N ILE A 298 14.34 -20.30 16.14
CA ILE A 298 13.93 -19.32 17.15
C ILE A 298 13.42 -20.04 18.41
N LEU A 299 12.55 -21.05 18.27
CA LEU A 299 12.06 -21.84 19.41
C LEU A 299 13.22 -22.54 20.13
N LEU A 300 14.12 -23.16 19.36
CA LEU A 300 15.29 -23.84 19.93
C LEU A 300 16.19 -22.87 20.70
N CYS A 301 16.41 -21.66 20.16
CA CYS A 301 17.15 -20.60 20.83
C CYS A 301 16.46 -20.19 22.14
N VAL A 302 15.15 -19.90 22.10
CA VAL A 302 14.36 -19.51 23.28
C VAL A 302 14.42 -20.59 24.36
N ILE A 303 14.20 -21.86 24.03
CA ILE A 303 14.26 -22.98 24.98
C ILE A 303 15.66 -23.09 25.57
N LEU A 304 16.70 -23.11 24.73
CA LEU A 304 18.09 -23.28 25.15
C LEU A 304 18.48 -22.22 26.18
N TYR A 305 18.28 -20.95 25.86
CA TYR A 305 18.70 -19.86 26.75
C TYR A 305 17.82 -19.73 28.00
N THR A 306 16.53 -20.10 27.92
CA THR A 306 15.66 -20.14 29.11
C THR A 306 16.14 -21.21 30.09
N VAL A 307 16.48 -22.41 29.59
CA VAL A 307 17.03 -23.49 30.42
C VAL A 307 18.39 -23.11 31.00
N LEU A 308 19.30 -22.53 30.20
CA LEU A 308 20.61 -22.08 30.69
C LEU A 308 20.47 -21.01 31.78
N THR A 309 19.57 -20.05 31.59
CA THR A 309 19.30 -18.99 32.59
C THR A 309 18.79 -19.59 33.90
N GLY A 310 17.88 -20.57 33.83
CA GLY A 310 17.36 -21.27 35.00
C GLY A 310 18.40 -22.13 35.72
N LEU A 311 19.26 -22.83 34.97
CA LEU A 311 20.30 -23.71 35.52
C LEU A 311 21.45 -22.92 36.18
N PHE A 312 21.95 -21.90 35.50
CA PHE A 312 23.07 -21.08 35.99
C PHE A 312 22.62 -19.93 36.89
N ARG A 313 21.31 -19.73 37.05
CA ARG A 313 20.72 -18.64 37.85
C ARG A 313 21.21 -17.26 37.42
N TRP A 314 21.35 -17.04 36.11
CA TRP A 314 21.76 -15.75 35.55
C TRP A 314 20.80 -14.60 35.93
N ASP A 315 19.57 -14.91 36.34
CA ASP A 315 18.64 -13.97 36.95
C ASP A 315 19.22 -13.25 38.17
N LYS A 316 20.04 -13.94 38.97
CA LYS A 316 20.72 -13.37 40.14
C LYS A 316 22.00 -12.62 39.79
N ASP A 317 22.59 -12.92 38.64
CA ASP A 317 23.82 -12.29 38.15
C ASP A 317 23.53 -10.99 37.37
N GLY A 318 22.33 -10.43 37.49
CA GLY A 318 21.93 -9.17 36.84
C GLY A 318 21.48 -9.31 35.38
N LEU A 319 21.29 -10.53 34.87
CA LEU A 319 20.71 -10.72 33.53
C LEU A 319 19.21 -10.39 33.57
N ALA A 320 18.81 -9.38 32.80
CA ALA A 320 17.41 -8.98 32.72
C ALA A 320 16.54 -10.08 32.07
N ILE A 321 15.62 -10.65 32.87
CA ILE A 321 14.64 -11.65 32.46
C ILE A 321 13.26 -11.03 32.23
N LEU A 322 12.37 -11.79 31.59
CA LEU A 322 10.97 -11.41 31.43
C LEU A 322 10.28 -11.33 32.81
N ALA A 323 9.48 -10.28 33.02
CA ALA A 323 8.79 -10.09 34.31
C ALA A 323 7.80 -11.25 34.57
N PRO A 324 7.58 -11.63 35.84
CA PRO A 324 6.53 -12.57 36.19
C PRO A 324 5.19 -12.03 35.72
N ALA A 325 4.47 -12.83 34.96
CA ALA A 325 3.10 -12.56 34.55
C ALA A 325 2.23 -13.69 35.09
N ASP A 326 1.15 -13.33 35.78
CA ASP A 326 0.22 -14.31 36.31
C ASP A 326 -0.60 -14.92 35.17
N ALA A 327 -0.80 -16.24 35.22
CA ALA A 327 -1.74 -16.90 34.32
C ALA A 327 -3.14 -16.35 34.59
N GLY A 328 -3.75 -15.73 33.58
CA GLY A 328 -5.11 -15.20 33.68
C GLY A 328 -6.09 -16.04 32.87
N GLY A 329 -7.35 -16.07 33.29
CA GLY A 329 -8.43 -16.59 32.45
C GLY A 329 -8.84 -15.57 31.39
N ILE A 330 -9.51 -16.03 30.32
CA ILE A 330 -10.09 -15.13 29.32
C ILE A 330 -11.17 -14.26 29.97
N GLN A 331 -11.04 -12.95 29.85
CA GLN A 331 -12.10 -12.02 30.23
C GLN A 331 -13.25 -12.10 29.22
N LEU A 332 -14.48 -12.13 29.72
CA LEU A 332 -15.67 -12.07 28.86
C LEU A 332 -15.69 -10.73 28.10
N PRO A 333 -16.22 -10.69 26.86
CA PRO A 333 -16.31 -9.45 26.10
C PRO A 333 -17.13 -8.43 26.89
N SER A 334 -16.51 -7.28 27.18
CA SER A 334 -17.10 -6.20 27.95
C SER A 334 -17.00 -4.90 27.17
N ILE A 335 -18.10 -4.16 27.06
CA ILE A 335 -18.03 -2.77 26.60
C ILE A 335 -17.42 -1.97 27.75
N PRO A 336 -16.25 -1.31 27.56
CA PRO A 336 -15.63 -0.55 28.64
C PRO A 336 -16.56 0.58 29.07
N SER A 337 -16.86 0.65 30.37
CA SER A 337 -17.59 1.78 30.95
C SER A 337 -16.79 3.05 30.73
N SER A 338 -17.43 4.13 30.30
CA SER A 338 -16.78 5.43 30.16
C SER A 338 -16.20 5.85 31.52
N PRO A 339 -14.88 6.07 31.63
CA PRO A 339 -14.31 6.51 32.89
C PRO A 339 -14.86 7.89 33.25
N GLU A 340 -15.26 8.07 34.52
CA GLU A 340 -15.75 9.37 35.00
C GLU A 340 -14.67 10.45 34.79
N GLY A 341 -15.05 11.58 34.21
CA GLY A 341 -14.14 12.71 33.98
C GLY A 341 -13.26 12.63 32.71
N VAL A 342 -13.23 11.52 31.97
CA VAL A 342 -12.50 11.45 30.68
C VAL A 342 -13.38 11.97 29.54
N PRO A 343 -13.01 13.06 28.83
CA PRO A 343 -13.73 13.49 27.65
C PRO A 343 -13.49 12.50 26.50
N ILE A 344 -14.45 11.63 26.20
CA ILE A 344 -14.37 10.62 25.13
C ILE A 344 -13.90 11.19 23.78
N ARG A 345 -14.23 12.46 23.49
CA ARG A 345 -13.80 13.15 22.26
C ARG A 345 -12.28 13.30 22.14
N SER A 346 -11.55 13.44 23.24
CA SER A 346 -10.08 13.56 23.21
C SER A 346 -9.41 12.25 22.75
N LEU A 347 -10.00 11.11 23.11
CA LEU A 347 -9.50 9.78 22.75
C LEU A 347 -9.65 9.48 21.25
N PHE A 348 -10.65 10.09 20.61
CA PHE A 348 -10.89 9.90 19.17
C PHE A 348 -9.73 10.41 18.32
N GLY A 349 -9.12 11.54 18.68
CA GLY A 349 -7.96 12.08 17.95
C GLY A 349 -6.77 11.11 17.94
N THR A 350 -6.43 10.56 19.10
CA THR A 350 -5.39 9.53 19.23
C THR A 350 -5.74 8.27 18.43
N ALA A 351 -7.00 7.83 18.48
CA ALA A 351 -7.46 6.67 17.74
C ALA A 351 -7.34 6.85 16.21
N VAL A 352 -7.67 8.04 15.68
CA VAL A 352 -7.49 8.36 14.25
C VAL A 352 -6.01 8.27 13.86
N LEU A 353 -5.11 8.84 14.66
CA LEU A 353 -3.68 8.79 14.41
C LEU A 353 -3.16 7.35 14.39
N ILE A 354 -3.50 6.56 15.42
CA ILE A 354 -3.13 5.15 15.52
C ILE A 354 -3.67 4.36 14.32
N SER A 355 -4.91 4.61 13.90
CA SER A 355 -5.55 3.92 12.78
C SER A 355 -4.82 4.16 11.46
N ILE A 356 -4.45 5.41 11.18
CA ILE A 356 -3.73 5.78 9.95
C ILE A 356 -2.34 5.14 9.95
N ILE A 357 -1.57 5.29 11.04
CA ILE A 357 -0.21 4.76 11.13
C ILE A 357 -0.23 3.23 11.03
N GLY A 358 -1.05 2.57 11.86
CA GLY A 358 -1.12 1.11 11.89
C GLY A 358 -1.61 0.51 10.57
N PHE A 359 -2.58 1.15 9.90
CA PHE A 359 -3.02 0.70 8.58
C PHE A 359 -1.92 0.87 7.52
N VAL A 360 -1.25 2.02 7.48
CA VAL A 360 -0.17 2.28 6.50
C VAL A 360 0.95 1.25 6.66
N GLU A 361 1.41 1.00 7.88
CA GLU A 361 2.44 -0.01 8.13
C GLU A 361 1.99 -1.39 7.63
N SER A 362 0.75 -1.78 7.98
CA SER A 362 0.23 -3.10 7.64
C SER A 362 0.03 -3.30 6.13
N ILE A 363 -0.46 -2.28 5.39
CA ILE A 363 -0.68 -2.39 3.94
C ILE A 363 0.64 -2.45 3.17
N VAL A 364 1.67 -1.75 3.65
CA VAL A 364 3.02 -1.80 3.07
C VAL A 364 3.59 -3.21 3.17
N ILE A 365 3.53 -3.81 4.35
CA ILE A 365 3.98 -5.19 4.59
C ILE A 365 3.18 -6.16 3.72
N THR A 366 1.86 -5.99 3.70
CA THR A 366 0.96 -6.85 2.93
C THR A 366 1.28 -6.81 1.45
N LYS A 367 1.49 -5.63 0.86
CA LYS A 367 1.88 -5.49 -0.55
C LYS A 367 3.24 -6.10 -0.86
N GLN A 368 4.20 -5.95 0.04
CA GLN A 368 5.53 -6.53 -0.13
C GLN A 368 5.43 -8.05 -0.29
N TYR A 369 4.70 -8.72 0.59
CA TYR A 369 4.55 -10.19 0.53
C TYR A 369 3.60 -10.66 -0.57
N ALA A 370 2.54 -9.90 -0.86
CA ALA A 370 1.65 -10.14 -2.00
C ALA A 370 2.42 -10.12 -3.32
N THR A 371 3.27 -9.11 -3.52
CA THR A 371 4.15 -9.02 -4.70
C THR A 371 5.18 -10.14 -4.72
N LYS A 372 5.78 -10.47 -3.57
CA LYS A 372 6.79 -11.53 -3.47
C LYS A 372 6.24 -12.92 -3.82
N HIS A 373 5.01 -13.21 -3.42
CA HIS A 373 4.35 -14.51 -3.62
C HIS A 373 3.32 -14.51 -4.74
N ASN A 374 3.32 -13.48 -5.59
CA ASN A 374 2.44 -13.35 -6.75
C ASN A 374 0.95 -13.54 -6.45
N TYR A 375 0.47 -12.98 -5.34
CA TYR A 375 -0.97 -12.90 -5.07
C TYR A 375 -1.39 -11.43 -4.92
N SER A 376 -2.67 -11.15 -5.07
CA SER A 376 -3.21 -9.80 -4.93
C SER A 376 -3.93 -9.62 -3.60
N VAL A 377 -3.90 -8.38 -3.11
CA VAL A 377 -4.56 -7.98 -1.86
C VAL A 377 -5.36 -6.72 -2.12
N SER A 378 -6.58 -6.68 -1.59
CA SER A 378 -7.42 -5.49 -1.62
C SER A 378 -7.21 -4.66 -0.35
N PRO A 379 -6.73 -3.41 -0.46
CA PRO A 379 -6.54 -2.52 0.70
C PRO A 379 -7.83 -2.24 1.47
N ASN A 380 -8.96 -2.15 0.78
CA ASN A 380 -10.26 -1.94 1.42
C ASN A 380 -10.67 -3.14 2.28
N ARG A 381 -10.35 -4.37 1.84
CA ARG A 381 -10.60 -5.59 2.61
C ARG A 381 -9.66 -5.68 3.81
N GLU A 382 -8.42 -5.23 3.66
CA GLU A 382 -7.47 -5.13 4.77
C GLU A 382 -7.92 -4.10 5.82
N LEU A 383 -8.41 -2.92 5.42
CA LEU A 383 -9.04 -1.95 6.32
C LEU A 383 -10.20 -2.55 7.10
N VAL A 384 -11.11 -3.25 6.42
CA VAL A 384 -12.23 -3.93 7.07
C VAL A 384 -11.72 -5.00 8.04
N ALA A 385 -10.77 -5.84 7.62
CA ALA A 385 -10.23 -6.92 8.45
C ALA A 385 -9.56 -6.39 9.73
N MET A 386 -8.71 -5.37 9.62
CA MET A 386 -8.04 -4.74 10.76
C MET A 386 -9.02 -3.96 11.64
N GLY A 387 -10.00 -3.30 11.03
CA GLY A 387 -11.07 -2.61 11.75
C GLY A 387 -11.87 -3.56 12.62
N VAL A 388 -12.38 -4.66 12.04
CA VAL A 388 -13.10 -5.70 12.79
C VAL A 388 -12.19 -6.35 13.84
N ALA A 389 -10.95 -6.67 13.51
CA ALA A 389 -9.98 -7.24 14.46
C ALA A 389 -9.78 -6.36 15.69
N ASN A 390 -9.67 -5.04 15.52
CA ASN A 390 -9.52 -4.10 16.62
C ASN A 390 -10.82 -3.79 17.36
N VAL A 391 -11.99 -3.83 16.71
CA VAL A 391 -13.29 -3.76 17.42
C VAL A 391 -13.42 -4.93 18.39
N PHE A 392 -13.16 -6.15 17.93
CA PHE A 392 -13.15 -7.33 18.79
C PHE A 392 -12.03 -7.25 19.84
N GLY A 393 -10.84 -6.77 19.47
CA GLY A 393 -9.75 -6.52 20.42
C GLY A 393 -10.20 -5.62 21.59
N GLY A 394 -10.81 -4.47 21.30
CA GLY A 394 -11.28 -3.54 22.34
C GLY A 394 -12.35 -4.13 23.25
N LEU A 395 -13.23 -5.00 22.73
CA LEU A 395 -14.24 -5.70 23.54
C LEU A 395 -13.63 -6.76 24.47
N PHE A 396 -12.52 -7.37 24.08
CA PHE A 396 -11.78 -8.37 24.87
C PHE A 396 -10.62 -7.76 25.66
N GLN A 397 -10.64 -6.44 25.89
CA GLN A 397 -9.64 -5.72 26.66
C GLN A 397 -8.21 -5.84 26.10
N ALA A 398 -8.08 -5.89 24.78
CA ALA A 398 -6.79 -5.81 24.11
C ALA A 398 -6.39 -4.36 23.83
N ILE A 399 -5.09 -4.13 23.68
CA ILE A 399 -4.55 -2.93 23.03
C ILE A 399 -4.60 -3.08 21.50
N PRO A 400 -4.51 -1.98 20.71
CA PRO A 400 -4.67 -2.06 19.27
C PRO A 400 -3.57 -2.89 18.60
N ALA A 401 -3.98 -3.67 17.60
CA ALA A 401 -3.14 -4.63 16.90
C ALA A 401 -3.08 -4.33 15.40
N PHE A 402 -1.87 -4.42 14.85
CA PHE A 402 -1.57 -4.20 13.44
C PHE A 402 -0.49 -5.17 12.95
N GLY A 403 -0.22 -5.16 11.66
CA GLY A 403 0.81 -5.97 11.05
C GLY A 403 2.22 -5.50 11.40
N SER A 404 3.10 -6.42 11.80
CA SER A 404 4.52 -6.10 12.05
C SER A 404 5.41 -6.62 10.93
N LEU A 405 6.33 -5.80 10.45
CA LEU A 405 7.27 -6.17 9.40
C LEU A 405 8.21 -7.29 9.86
N SER A 406 8.71 -7.20 11.10
CA SER A 406 9.64 -8.18 11.69
C SER A 406 8.99 -9.56 11.83
N ARG A 407 7.77 -9.63 12.40
CA ARG A 407 7.01 -10.87 12.59
C ARG A 407 6.58 -11.48 11.26
N SER A 408 6.09 -10.66 10.34
CA SER A 408 5.64 -11.14 9.02
C SER A 408 6.79 -11.71 8.20
N LYS A 409 8.00 -11.14 8.34
CA LYS A 409 9.20 -11.69 7.73
C LYS A 409 9.61 -13.05 8.28
N ILE A 410 9.45 -13.24 9.58
CA ILE A 410 9.74 -14.52 10.22
C ILE A 410 8.69 -15.56 9.81
N ASN A 411 7.42 -15.15 9.77
CA ASN A 411 6.31 -15.97 9.29
C ASN A 411 6.56 -16.45 7.85
N ASP A 412 6.94 -15.54 6.96
CA ASP A 412 7.33 -15.81 5.58
C ASP A 412 8.53 -16.77 5.48
N LYS A 413 9.61 -16.51 6.22
CA LYS A 413 10.80 -17.37 6.23
C LYS A 413 10.54 -18.77 6.79
N ALA A 414 9.63 -18.88 7.75
CA ALA A 414 9.22 -20.17 8.30
C ALA A 414 8.31 -20.97 7.34
N GLY A 415 7.91 -20.35 6.22
CA GLY A 415 7.20 -21.02 5.14
C GLY A 415 5.68 -20.87 5.21
N ALA A 416 5.14 -19.87 5.90
CA ALA A 416 3.70 -19.62 5.95
C ALA A 416 3.10 -19.53 4.54
N ARG A 417 2.10 -20.38 4.29
CA ARG A 417 1.40 -20.47 3.00
C ARG A 417 -0.01 -19.91 3.09
N THR A 418 -0.64 -19.95 4.26
CA THR A 418 -2.01 -19.46 4.45
C THR A 418 -2.19 -18.69 5.76
N GLN A 419 -3.35 -18.06 5.92
CA GLN A 419 -3.81 -17.40 7.14
C GLN A 419 -3.88 -18.35 8.34
N LEU A 420 -3.82 -19.67 8.13
CA LEU A 420 -3.76 -20.67 9.21
C LEU A 420 -2.52 -20.48 10.09
N ALA A 421 -1.39 -20.02 9.53
CA ALA A 421 -0.20 -19.72 10.33
C ALA A 421 -0.48 -18.65 11.41
N GLY A 422 -1.22 -17.59 11.05
CA GLY A 422 -1.69 -16.57 11.99
C GLY A 422 -2.67 -17.13 13.02
N PHE A 423 -3.57 -18.02 12.60
CA PHE A 423 -4.54 -18.65 13.50
C PHE A 423 -3.86 -19.56 14.52
N ILE A 424 -2.87 -20.36 14.09
CA ILE A 424 -2.06 -21.20 14.96
C ILE A 424 -1.25 -20.35 15.92
N THR A 425 -0.68 -19.23 15.46
CA THR A 425 0.00 -18.25 16.33
C THR A 425 -0.94 -17.81 17.45
N ALA A 426 -2.14 -17.35 17.10
CA ALA A 426 -3.12 -16.87 18.07
C ALA A 426 -3.56 -17.98 19.04
N LEU A 427 -3.73 -19.22 18.56
CA LEU A 427 -4.05 -20.37 19.40
C LEU A 427 -2.92 -20.70 20.40
N ILE A 428 -1.66 -20.61 19.98
CA ILE A 428 -0.52 -20.83 20.89
C ILE A 428 -0.42 -19.72 21.94
N VAL A 429 -0.71 -18.47 21.55
CA VAL A 429 -0.83 -17.36 22.51
C VAL A 429 -1.94 -17.65 23.52
N LEU A 430 -3.10 -18.12 23.06
CA LEU A 430 -4.20 -18.52 23.94
C LEU A 430 -3.77 -19.62 24.93
N LEU A 431 -3.12 -20.67 24.44
CA LEU A 431 -2.56 -21.73 25.30
C LEU A 431 -1.55 -21.17 26.29
N SER A 432 -0.80 -20.14 25.88
CA SER A 432 0.19 -19.52 26.73
C SER A 432 -0.44 -18.80 27.91
N ILE A 433 -1.50 -18.01 27.66
CA ILE A 433 -2.30 -17.31 28.68
C ILE A 433 -2.70 -18.24 29.83
N PHE A 434 -3.10 -19.48 29.52
CA PHE A 434 -3.52 -20.47 30.51
C PHE A 434 -2.38 -21.28 31.14
N PHE A 435 -1.34 -21.62 30.37
CA PHE A 435 -0.39 -22.68 30.77
C PHE A 435 1.10 -22.30 30.67
N LEU A 436 1.51 -21.46 29.70
CA LEU A 436 2.94 -21.27 29.42
C LEU A 436 3.57 -20.05 30.12
N LEU A 437 2.77 -19.10 30.66
CA LEU A 437 3.31 -17.88 31.31
C LEU A 437 4.40 -18.15 32.36
N PRO A 438 4.23 -19.10 33.30
CA PRO A 438 5.27 -19.39 34.31
C PRO A 438 6.60 -19.85 33.72
N TYR A 439 6.58 -20.54 32.56
CA TYR A 439 7.78 -21.06 31.92
C TYR A 439 8.61 -19.99 31.22
N PHE A 440 8.00 -18.84 30.88
CA PHE A 440 8.71 -17.71 30.29
C PHE A 440 9.46 -16.85 31.31
N TYR A 441 9.33 -17.13 32.62
CA TYR A 441 9.98 -16.36 33.68
C TYR A 441 11.50 -16.23 33.46
N TYR A 442 12.18 -17.34 33.14
CA TYR A 442 13.64 -17.34 32.94
C TYR A 442 14.08 -16.92 31.53
N LEU A 443 13.19 -16.40 30.68
CA LEU A 443 13.55 -15.98 29.34
C LEU A 443 14.34 -14.66 29.37
N PRO A 444 15.60 -14.61 28.88
CA PRO A 444 16.37 -13.37 28.87
C PRO A 444 15.86 -12.37 27.82
N LYS A 445 15.74 -11.09 28.21
CA LYS A 445 15.44 -9.98 27.29
C LYS A 445 16.52 -9.83 26.20
N ALA A 446 17.76 -10.19 26.52
CA ALA A 446 18.90 -10.28 25.60
C ALA A 446 18.62 -11.14 24.36
N VAL A 447 18.02 -12.32 24.55
CA VAL A 447 17.75 -13.29 23.47
C VAL A 447 16.66 -12.75 22.54
N LEU A 448 15.65 -12.10 23.10
CA LEU A 448 14.58 -11.44 22.36
C LEU A 448 15.12 -10.33 21.46
N ALA A 449 15.95 -9.45 22.02
CA ALA A 449 16.63 -8.40 21.27
C ALA A 449 17.50 -9.00 20.15
N GLY A 450 18.18 -10.12 20.40
CA GLY A 450 18.95 -10.86 19.41
C GLY A 450 18.11 -11.35 18.24
N ILE A 451 16.95 -11.95 18.50
CA ILE A 451 16.05 -12.43 17.45
C ILE A 451 15.51 -11.27 16.61
N ILE A 452 15.09 -10.18 17.25
CA ILE A 452 14.60 -8.96 16.57
C ILE A 452 15.71 -8.35 15.69
N CYS A 453 16.94 -8.30 16.21
CA CYS A 453 18.11 -7.81 15.47
C CYS A 453 18.39 -8.66 14.21
N VAL A 454 18.34 -10.00 14.31
CA VAL A 454 18.51 -10.89 13.14
C VAL A 454 17.41 -10.68 12.09
N ALA A 455 16.17 -10.44 12.53
CA ALA A 455 15.07 -10.12 11.63
C ALA A 455 15.31 -8.79 10.89
N ALA A 456 15.74 -7.76 11.60
CA ALA A 456 16.08 -6.44 11.06
C ALA A 456 17.27 -6.48 10.09
N LEU A 457 18.34 -7.19 10.42
CA LEU A 457 19.50 -7.40 9.52
C LEU A 457 19.07 -8.03 8.18
N SER A 458 18.10 -8.93 8.22
CA SER A 458 17.59 -9.53 7.00
C SER A 458 16.76 -8.56 6.15
N LEU A 459 16.09 -7.56 6.73
CA LEU A 459 15.43 -6.49 5.97
C LEU A 459 16.46 -5.62 5.26
N LEU A 460 17.54 -5.27 5.97
CA LEU A 460 18.64 -4.47 5.43
C LEU A 460 19.34 -5.17 4.25
N SER A 461 19.44 -6.51 4.25
CA SER A 461 20.08 -7.26 3.16
C SER A 461 19.39 -7.14 1.79
N GLU A 462 18.12 -6.71 1.75
CA GLU A 462 17.40 -6.53 0.48
C GLU A 462 17.68 -5.15 -0.16
N THR A 463 18.20 -4.17 0.59
CA THR A 463 18.32 -2.76 0.14
C THR A 463 19.34 -2.54 -0.97
N PRO A 464 20.53 -3.16 -0.92
CA PRO A 464 21.56 -2.93 -1.93
C PRO A 464 21.08 -3.26 -3.36
N HIS A 465 20.22 -4.27 -3.52
CA HIS A 465 19.69 -4.65 -4.82
C HIS A 465 18.80 -3.55 -5.41
N ASP A 466 17.88 -3.01 -4.62
CA ASP A 466 16.93 -2.00 -5.07
C ASP A 466 17.62 -0.66 -5.37
N VAL A 467 18.58 -0.27 -4.52
CA VAL A 467 19.41 0.92 -4.76
C VAL A 467 20.26 0.76 -6.02
N LYS A 468 20.86 -0.43 -6.23
CA LYS A 468 21.64 -0.73 -7.44
C LYS A 468 20.77 -0.65 -8.69
N PHE A 469 19.56 -1.20 -8.65
CA PHE A 469 18.62 -1.11 -9.76
C PHE A 469 18.27 0.35 -10.10
N MET A 470 17.88 1.15 -9.10
CA MET A 470 17.55 2.58 -9.28
C MET A 470 18.75 3.38 -9.83
N TRP A 471 19.95 3.07 -9.35
CA TRP A 471 21.18 3.70 -9.83
C TRP A 471 21.48 3.33 -11.29
N GLN A 472 21.29 2.06 -11.67
CA GLN A 472 21.53 1.57 -13.03
C GLN A 472 20.61 2.23 -14.06
N ILE A 473 19.35 2.50 -13.71
CA ILE A 473 18.38 3.18 -14.59
C ILE A 473 18.43 4.71 -14.47
N GLN A 474 19.38 5.27 -13.71
CA GLN A 474 19.53 6.70 -13.47
C GLN A 474 18.27 7.37 -12.87
N ALA A 475 17.52 6.66 -12.02
CA ALA A 475 16.34 7.17 -11.34
C ALA A 475 16.71 8.06 -10.13
N TRP A 476 17.41 9.17 -10.39
CA TRP A 476 17.94 10.09 -9.35
C TRP A 476 16.85 10.67 -8.46
N PHE A 477 15.67 10.93 -9.02
CA PHE A 477 14.54 11.45 -8.27
C PHE A 477 14.02 10.44 -7.25
N ASP A 478 13.82 9.18 -7.65
CA ASP A 478 13.41 8.09 -6.77
C ASP A 478 14.48 7.79 -5.71
N LEU A 479 15.75 7.84 -6.08
CA LEU A 479 16.86 7.70 -5.12
C LEU A 479 16.86 8.83 -4.09
N GLY A 480 16.56 10.06 -4.51
CA GLY A 480 16.38 11.21 -3.63
C GLY A 480 15.21 11.03 -2.65
N LEU A 481 14.07 10.51 -3.11
CA LEU A 481 12.92 10.21 -2.25
C LEU A 481 13.21 9.10 -1.23
N LEU A 482 13.91 8.05 -1.67
CA LEU A 482 14.38 6.97 -0.80
C LEU A 482 15.29 7.51 0.30
N LEU A 483 16.29 8.31 -0.08
CA LEU A 483 17.27 8.89 0.84
C LEU A 483 16.63 9.89 1.81
N LEU A 484 15.72 10.73 1.32
CA LEU A 484 14.97 11.68 2.15
C LEU A 484 14.16 10.94 3.22
N THR A 485 13.37 9.93 2.82
CA THR A 485 12.58 9.13 3.76
C THR A 485 13.48 8.43 4.76
N PHE A 486 14.59 7.86 4.29
CA PHE A 486 15.55 7.17 5.16
C PHE A 486 16.14 8.12 6.22
N ILE A 487 16.62 9.29 5.81
CA ILE A 487 17.22 10.28 6.70
C ILE A 487 16.20 10.80 7.70
N THR A 488 15.02 11.25 7.25
CA THR A 488 13.98 11.77 8.15
C THR A 488 13.57 10.73 9.19
N THR A 489 13.40 9.47 8.78
CA THR A 489 13.01 8.38 9.71
C THR A 489 14.06 8.18 10.80
N ILE A 490 15.35 8.28 10.47
CA ILE A 490 16.44 8.11 11.44
C ILE A 490 16.61 9.35 12.33
N THR A 491 16.64 10.55 11.74
CA THR A 491 16.99 11.77 12.46
C THR A 491 15.85 12.35 13.28
N VAL A 492 14.61 12.21 12.81
CA VAL A 492 13.42 12.74 13.48
C VAL A 492 12.75 11.63 14.26
N SER A 493 11.98 10.77 13.56
CA SER A 493 11.30 9.63 14.15
C SER A 493 10.67 8.75 13.06
N VAL A 494 10.26 7.53 13.42
CA VAL A 494 9.58 6.61 12.50
C VAL A 494 8.23 7.16 12.04
N GLU A 495 7.52 7.85 12.92
CA GLU A 495 6.24 8.53 12.66
C GLU A 495 6.42 9.65 11.63
N ALA A 496 7.40 10.54 11.86
CA ALA A 496 7.67 11.66 10.98
C ALA A 496 8.12 11.17 9.59
N GLY A 497 8.97 10.15 9.55
CA GLY A 497 9.38 9.49 8.31
C GLY A 497 8.19 8.94 7.51
N THR A 498 7.27 8.26 8.19
CA THR A 498 6.04 7.71 7.58
C THR A 498 5.12 8.82 7.05
N LEU A 499 4.86 9.84 7.85
CA LEU A 499 4.00 10.97 7.46
C LEU A 499 4.59 11.76 6.28
N ILE A 500 5.89 12.01 6.29
CA ILE A 500 6.58 12.69 5.18
C ILE A 500 6.53 11.83 3.93
N ALA A 501 6.76 10.51 4.03
CA ALA A 501 6.64 9.62 2.90
C ALA A 501 5.25 9.68 2.27
N ILE A 502 4.19 9.55 3.07
CA ILE A 502 2.79 9.64 2.60
C ILE A 502 2.51 11.02 1.97
N ALA A 503 2.85 12.10 2.67
CA ALA A 503 2.57 13.47 2.23
C ALA A 503 3.27 13.79 0.91
N LEU A 504 4.55 13.42 0.77
CA LEU A 504 5.29 13.58 -0.48
C LEU A 504 4.69 12.73 -1.59
N SER A 505 4.31 11.49 -1.31
CA SER A 505 3.69 10.62 -2.30
C SER A 505 2.38 11.21 -2.83
N PHE A 506 1.53 11.76 -1.95
CA PHE A 506 0.34 12.50 -2.34
C PHE A 506 0.66 13.73 -3.17
N LEU A 507 1.61 14.55 -2.71
CA LEU A 507 1.98 15.77 -3.40
C LEU A 507 2.49 15.48 -4.81
N LEU A 508 3.27 14.41 -4.98
CA LEU A 508 3.77 14.00 -6.29
C LEU A 508 2.67 13.49 -7.20
N VAL A 509 1.76 12.65 -6.69
CA VAL A 509 0.60 12.18 -7.46
C VAL A 509 -0.26 13.38 -7.88
N ILE A 510 -0.57 14.30 -6.97
CA ILE A 510 -1.32 15.51 -7.26
C ILE A 510 -0.60 16.36 -8.31
N LYS A 511 0.69 16.63 -8.13
CA LYS A 511 1.51 17.42 -9.07
C LYS A 511 1.49 16.82 -10.48
N THR A 512 1.63 15.49 -10.59
CA THR A 512 1.59 14.80 -11.89
C THR A 512 0.19 14.79 -12.48
N SER A 513 -0.85 14.70 -11.64
CA SER A 513 -2.26 14.74 -12.04
C SER A 513 -2.68 16.12 -12.57
N THR A 514 -2.15 17.20 -11.99
CA THR A 514 -2.48 18.58 -12.38
C THR A 514 -1.91 19.00 -13.74
N TYR A 515 -0.96 18.26 -14.32
CA TYR A 515 -0.24 18.69 -15.53
C TYR A 515 -0.83 18.04 -16.79
N PRO A 516 -1.67 18.75 -17.59
CA PRO A 516 -2.33 18.15 -18.75
C PRO A 516 -1.31 17.72 -19.81
N ARG A 517 -1.40 16.49 -20.30
CA ARG A 517 -0.57 16.02 -21.40
C ARG A 517 -1.16 16.49 -22.73
N ILE A 518 -0.49 17.47 -23.34
CA ILE A 518 -0.81 18.01 -24.66
C ILE A 518 0.43 17.97 -25.57
N THR A 519 0.19 17.72 -26.85
CA THR A 519 1.24 17.57 -27.87
C THR A 519 0.86 18.36 -29.11
N ILE A 520 1.78 19.16 -29.65
CA ILE A 520 1.59 19.85 -30.94
C ILE A 520 1.92 18.89 -32.07
N MET A 521 1.02 18.84 -33.05
CA MET A 521 1.16 18.02 -34.24
C MET A 521 1.60 18.88 -35.42
N GLY A 522 2.60 18.39 -36.17
CA GLY A 522 3.07 19.00 -37.41
C GLY A 522 2.79 18.09 -38.60
N ARG A 523 2.83 18.68 -39.79
CA ARG A 523 2.62 17.96 -41.06
C ARG A 523 3.92 17.29 -41.50
N MET A 524 3.85 16.04 -41.91
CA MET A 524 5.01 15.32 -42.45
C MET A 524 5.21 15.63 -43.94
N PRO A 525 6.45 15.91 -44.40
CA PRO A 525 6.74 16.18 -45.79
C PRO A 525 6.48 14.94 -46.67
N GLY A 526 5.94 15.14 -47.86
CA GLY A 526 5.70 14.09 -48.85
C GLY A 526 4.49 13.18 -48.59
N ALA A 527 3.74 13.35 -47.50
CA ALA A 527 2.54 12.57 -47.22
C ALA A 527 1.35 13.44 -46.82
N LYS A 528 0.43 13.70 -47.77
CA LYS A 528 -0.82 14.40 -47.49
C LYS A 528 -1.61 13.68 -46.38
N GLY A 529 -2.02 14.43 -45.36
CA GLY A 529 -2.86 13.95 -44.26
C GLY A 529 -2.14 13.17 -43.14
N LYS A 530 -0.80 13.12 -43.12
CA LYS A 530 -0.05 12.53 -41.99
C LYS A 530 0.46 13.62 -41.04
N PHE A 531 -0.01 13.57 -39.80
CA PHE A 531 0.40 14.47 -38.73
C PHE A 531 1.13 13.68 -37.63
N ARG A 532 2.25 14.22 -37.13
CA ARG A 532 3.06 13.62 -36.07
C ARG A 532 3.50 14.67 -35.06
N PRO A 533 3.79 14.29 -33.80
CA PRO A 533 4.35 15.22 -32.81
C PRO A 533 5.60 15.91 -33.34
N ILE A 534 5.63 17.25 -33.28
CA ILE A 534 6.78 18.03 -33.77
C ILE A 534 8.03 17.73 -32.95
N LYS A 535 7.84 17.56 -31.64
CA LYS A 535 8.91 17.24 -30.68
C LYS A 535 9.68 15.96 -31.02
N ASP A 536 9.00 14.96 -31.58
CA ASP A 536 9.61 13.66 -31.90
C ASP A 536 10.34 13.69 -33.26
N TYR A 537 10.02 14.66 -34.12
CA TYR A 537 10.56 14.79 -35.48
C TYR A 537 11.04 16.23 -35.77
N PRO A 538 12.01 16.76 -35.00
CA PRO A 538 12.47 18.13 -35.15
C PRO A 538 13.06 18.37 -36.56
N GLY A 539 12.62 19.45 -37.21
CA GLY A 539 13.06 19.83 -38.56
C GLY A 539 12.49 18.99 -39.70
N ILE A 540 11.71 17.94 -39.40
CA ILE A 540 11.00 17.13 -40.40
C ILE A 540 9.51 17.42 -40.34
N ALA A 541 8.91 17.42 -39.14
CA ALA A 541 7.51 17.80 -38.98
C ALA A 541 7.39 19.33 -39.03
N GLU A 542 6.65 19.84 -40.01
CA GLU A 542 6.50 21.28 -40.24
C GLU A 542 5.26 21.82 -39.54
N HIS A 543 5.38 23.02 -38.97
CA HIS A 543 4.23 23.82 -38.56
C HIS A 543 3.43 24.23 -39.80
N ILE A 544 2.13 24.44 -39.62
CA ILE A 544 1.25 24.93 -40.67
C ILE A 544 0.94 26.37 -40.35
N ASP A 545 1.22 27.28 -41.28
CA ASP A 545 0.92 28.70 -41.09
C ASP A 545 -0.57 28.91 -40.83
N GLY A 546 -0.90 29.69 -39.80
CA GLY A 546 -2.26 29.99 -39.37
C GLY A 546 -3.00 28.84 -38.68
N VAL A 547 -2.42 27.63 -38.57
CA VAL A 547 -3.11 26.47 -37.98
C VAL A 547 -2.33 25.80 -36.85
N LEU A 548 -2.93 25.75 -35.66
CA LEU A 548 -2.40 25.04 -34.51
C LEU A 548 -3.16 23.73 -34.27
N ILE A 549 -2.47 22.59 -34.40
CA ILE A 549 -3.05 21.28 -34.13
C ILE A 549 -2.57 20.78 -32.75
N VAL A 550 -3.48 20.73 -31.79
CA VAL A 550 -3.20 20.30 -30.41
C VAL A 550 -3.86 18.96 -30.15
N LYS A 551 -3.04 17.96 -29.81
CA LYS A 551 -3.52 16.65 -29.36
C LYS A 551 -3.59 16.61 -27.85
N VAL A 552 -4.78 16.31 -27.32
CA VAL A 552 -5.03 16.09 -25.88
C VAL A 552 -4.88 14.59 -25.59
N GLU A 553 -3.93 14.24 -24.73
CA GLU A 553 -3.52 12.84 -24.53
C GLU A 553 -4.11 12.16 -23.28
N GLU A 554 -4.90 12.90 -22.49
CA GLU A 554 -5.48 12.38 -21.26
C GLU A 554 -6.87 12.98 -20.98
N GLY A 555 -7.56 12.43 -19.97
CA GLY A 555 -8.85 12.95 -19.54
C GLY A 555 -8.70 14.33 -18.92
N LEU A 556 -9.65 15.22 -19.21
CA LEU A 556 -9.68 16.56 -18.65
C LEU A 556 -10.65 16.62 -17.48
N TYR A 557 -10.19 17.15 -16.36
CA TYR A 557 -10.95 17.33 -15.13
C TYR A 557 -10.57 18.64 -14.45
N PHE A 558 -11.30 19.01 -13.39
CA PHE A 558 -11.13 20.29 -12.70
C PHE A 558 -9.68 20.59 -12.31
N ALA A 559 -8.88 19.55 -11.98
CA ALA A 559 -7.52 19.74 -11.48
C ALA A 559 -6.48 20.03 -12.57
N ASN A 560 -6.63 19.53 -13.81
CA ASN A 560 -5.66 19.74 -14.88
C ASN A 560 -6.09 20.78 -15.93
N THR A 561 -7.39 21.01 -16.08
CA THR A 561 -7.92 21.87 -17.15
C THR A 561 -7.60 23.35 -16.92
N GLY A 562 -7.44 23.80 -15.67
CA GLY A 562 -7.01 25.17 -15.37
C GLY A 562 -5.66 25.53 -16.01
N GLN A 563 -4.70 24.59 -16.00
CA GLN A 563 -3.39 24.81 -16.65
C GLN A 563 -3.45 24.71 -18.18
N LEU A 564 -4.51 24.11 -18.74
CA LEU A 564 -4.63 23.94 -20.19
C LEU A 564 -4.65 25.29 -20.91
N LYS A 565 -5.42 26.27 -20.39
CA LYS A 565 -5.55 27.61 -20.98
C LYS A 565 -4.21 28.33 -21.11
N ASP A 566 -3.44 28.40 -20.02
CA ASP A 566 -2.13 29.06 -20.00
C ASP A 566 -1.14 28.37 -20.93
N ARG A 567 -1.21 27.03 -21.02
CA ARG A 567 -0.32 26.26 -21.90
C ARG A 567 -0.68 26.41 -23.35
N LEU A 568 -1.97 26.40 -23.71
CA LEU A 568 -2.42 26.68 -25.07
C LEU A 568 -1.95 28.05 -25.53
N HIS A 569 -2.10 29.08 -24.68
CA HIS A 569 -1.59 30.41 -24.98
C HIS A 569 -0.06 30.42 -25.20
N ARG A 570 0.71 29.71 -24.37
CA ARG A 570 2.17 29.60 -24.57
C ARG A 570 2.51 28.87 -25.87
N LEU A 571 1.73 27.85 -26.23
CA LEU A 571 1.90 27.12 -27.48
C LEU A 571 1.54 27.96 -28.71
N GLU A 572 0.52 28.82 -28.62
CA GLU A 572 0.17 29.79 -29.68
C GLU A 572 1.32 30.75 -29.96
N VAL A 573 1.96 31.28 -28.91
CA VAL A 573 2.99 32.32 -29.06
C VAL A 573 4.35 31.74 -29.45
N PHE A 574 4.76 30.63 -28.86
CA PHE A 574 6.12 30.11 -28.97
C PHE A 574 6.25 28.82 -29.79
N GLY A 575 5.14 28.13 -30.07
CA GLY A 575 5.13 26.86 -30.80
C GLY A 575 5.75 25.67 -30.04
N ASP A 576 6.40 25.90 -28.92
CA ASP A 576 6.93 24.86 -28.03
C ASP A 576 6.93 25.35 -26.56
N MET A 577 6.63 24.44 -25.64
CA MET A 577 6.71 24.67 -24.20
C MET A 577 8.15 24.77 -23.68
N SER A 578 9.14 24.35 -24.47
CA SER A 578 10.57 24.40 -24.10
C SER A 578 11.18 25.80 -24.15
N VAL A 579 10.50 26.75 -24.83
CA VAL A 579 10.96 28.12 -25.03
C VAL A 579 10.75 28.94 -23.76
N HIS A 580 11.79 29.68 -23.35
CA HIS A 580 11.66 30.57 -22.20
C HIS A 580 10.69 31.72 -22.54
N PRO A 581 9.76 32.12 -21.65
CA PRO A 581 8.77 33.16 -21.96
C PRO A 581 9.35 34.58 -22.18
N SER A 582 10.68 34.72 -22.13
CA SER A 582 11.40 35.96 -22.43
C SER A 582 12.00 35.99 -23.84
N GLU A 583 11.92 34.88 -24.57
CA GLU A 583 12.33 34.83 -25.97
C GLU A 583 11.25 35.45 -26.88
N GLU A 584 11.60 35.75 -28.12
CA GLU A 584 10.66 36.30 -29.10
C GLU A 584 9.65 35.24 -29.55
N ALA A 585 8.43 35.69 -29.85
CA ALA A 585 7.38 34.84 -30.39
C ALA A 585 7.85 34.20 -31.71
N ARG A 586 7.63 32.89 -31.86
CA ARG A 586 8.15 32.11 -32.99
C ARG A 586 7.11 31.78 -34.04
N LEU A 587 5.83 31.90 -33.69
CA LEU A 587 4.72 31.58 -34.57
C LEU A 587 4.02 32.83 -35.10
N ASN A 588 3.58 32.73 -36.35
CA ASN A 588 2.62 33.65 -36.95
C ASN A 588 1.28 33.59 -36.19
N PRO A 589 0.43 34.63 -36.31
CA PRO A 589 -0.91 34.61 -35.72
C PRO A 589 -1.66 33.34 -36.12
N VAL A 590 -2.32 32.71 -35.14
CA VAL A 590 -3.09 31.48 -35.36
C VAL A 590 -4.54 31.87 -35.68
N ASP A 591 -5.04 31.47 -36.84
CA ASP A 591 -6.42 31.71 -37.29
C ASP A 591 -7.32 30.51 -37.00
N HIS A 592 -6.73 29.32 -36.89
CA HIS A 592 -7.45 28.06 -36.69
C HIS A 592 -6.78 27.17 -35.65
N VAL A 593 -7.57 26.59 -34.75
CA VAL A 593 -7.11 25.61 -33.77
C VAL A 593 -7.86 24.31 -33.95
N ILE A 594 -7.13 23.20 -34.09
CA ILE A 594 -7.69 21.85 -34.16
C ILE A 594 -7.32 21.09 -32.89
N PHE A 595 -8.32 20.70 -32.11
CA PHE A 595 -8.18 19.80 -30.97
C PHE A 595 -8.37 18.34 -31.39
N ASP A 596 -7.29 17.55 -31.38
CA ASP A 596 -7.37 16.09 -31.47
C ASP A 596 -7.64 15.51 -30.07
N VAL A 597 -8.87 15.03 -29.88
CA VAL A 597 -9.38 14.51 -28.59
C VAL A 597 -9.54 12.99 -28.59
N GLU A 598 -8.89 12.27 -29.51
CA GLU A 598 -8.95 10.81 -29.61
C GLU A 598 -8.57 10.09 -28.30
N ASN A 599 -7.56 10.64 -27.63
CA ASN A 599 -6.96 10.12 -26.42
C ASN A 599 -7.55 10.75 -25.14
N MET A 600 -8.65 11.50 -25.24
CA MET A 600 -9.36 12.05 -24.09
C MET A 600 -10.50 11.10 -23.68
N PRO A 601 -10.28 10.18 -22.71
CA PRO A 601 -11.28 9.17 -22.34
C PRO A 601 -12.50 9.74 -21.63
N SER A 602 -12.34 10.86 -20.92
CA SER A 602 -13.37 11.47 -20.09
C SER A 602 -13.16 12.98 -19.99
N LEU A 603 -14.27 13.69 -19.78
CA LEU A 603 -14.33 15.11 -19.49
C LEU A 603 -15.26 15.28 -18.29
N ASP A 604 -14.86 16.03 -17.25
CA ASP A 604 -15.76 16.39 -16.15
C ASP A 604 -16.49 17.73 -16.39
N ALA A 605 -17.45 18.06 -15.54
CA ALA A 605 -18.27 19.27 -15.71
C ALA A 605 -17.45 20.56 -15.64
N SER A 606 -16.51 20.66 -14.70
CA SER A 606 -15.65 21.84 -14.54
C SER A 606 -14.69 22.00 -15.72
N ALA A 607 -14.13 20.90 -16.23
CA ALA A 607 -13.30 20.89 -17.41
C ALA A 607 -14.07 21.28 -18.67
N ALA A 608 -15.31 20.81 -18.82
CA ALA A 608 -16.18 21.22 -19.93
C ALA A 608 -16.43 22.73 -19.90
N GLN A 609 -16.70 23.30 -18.73
CA GLN A 609 -16.88 24.75 -18.56
C GLN A 609 -15.60 25.53 -18.92
N ILE A 610 -14.43 25.10 -18.43
CA ILE A 610 -13.16 25.77 -18.76
C ILE A 610 -12.85 25.64 -20.26
N LEU A 611 -13.15 24.49 -20.87
CA LEU A 611 -12.95 24.29 -22.30
C LEU A 611 -13.90 25.18 -23.12
N LEU A 612 -15.12 25.41 -22.66
CA LEU A 612 -16.05 26.36 -23.26
C LEU A 612 -15.50 27.79 -23.18
N GLU A 613 -14.98 28.21 -22.02
CA GLU A 613 -14.32 29.50 -21.86
C GLU A 613 -13.09 29.67 -22.76
N ILE A 614 -12.33 28.58 -23.00
CA ILE A 614 -11.22 28.57 -23.94
C ILE A 614 -11.73 28.79 -25.38
N VAL A 615 -12.78 28.08 -25.79
CA VAL A 615 -13.41 28.24 -27.12
C VAL A 615 -13.99 29.64 -27.28
N ASP A 616 -14.62 30.20 -26.25
CA ASP A 616 -15.11 31.58 -26.25
C ASP A 616 -13.98 32.59 -26.42
N ALA A 617 -12.86 32.39 -25.73
CA ALA A 617 -11.68 33.24 -25.84
C ALA A 617 -11.00 33.14 -27.21
N TYR A 618 -11.07 32.00 -27.89
CA TYR A 618 -10.65 31.87 -29.28
C TYR A 618 -11.55 32.65 -30.23
N HIS A 619 -12.87 32.47 -30.12
CA HIS A 619 -13.81 33.19 -30.98
C HIS A 619 -13.80 34.71 -30.76
N ALA A 620 -13.52 35.18 -29.54
CA ALA A 620 -13.33 36.61 -29.28
C ALA A 620 -12.13 37.22 -30.02
N ARG A 621 -11.18 36.38 -30.45
CA ARG A 621 -10.00 36.74 -31.26
C ARG A 621 -10.15 36.34 -32.74
N ASP A 622 -11.36 35.97 -33.16
CA ASP A 622 -11.69 35.47 -34.51
C ASP A 622 -10.95 34.17 -34.91
N ILE A 623 -10.53 33.39 -33.91
CA ILE A 623 -9.87 32.10 -34.11
C ILE A 623 -10.93 31.01 -34.16
N LYS A 624 -11.00 30.26 -35.28
CA LYS A 624 -11.96 29.15 -35.43
C LYS A 624 -11.46 27.89 -34.76
N VAL A 625 -12.33 27.23 -33.99
CA VAL A 625 -11.99 26.00 -33.26
C VAL A 625 -12.64 24.78 -33.92
N TYR A 626 -11.86 23.72 -34.07
CA TYR A 626 -12.30 22.44 -34.61
C TYR A 626 -11.97 21.31 -33.64
N PHE A 627 -12.85 20.31 -33.56
CA PHE A 627 -12.60 19.09 -32.79
C PHE A 627 -12.51 17.89 -33.73
N VAL A 628 -11.54 17.00 -33.48
CA VAL A 628 -11.40 15.76 -34.25
C VAL A 628 -11.37 14.54 -33.35
N LYS A 629 -11.97 13.44 -33.84
CA LYS A 629 -11.98 12.12 -33.20
C LYS A 629 -12.62 12.10 -31.80
N LEU A 630 -13.69 12.86 -31.61
CA LEU A 630 -14.46 12.85 -30.37
C LEU A 630 -15.03 11.45 -30.09
N ARG A 631 -14.79 10.93 -28.88
CA ARG A 631 -15.33 9.66 -28.41
C ARG A 631 -16.80 9.80 -28.03
N GLU A 632 -17.58 8.75 -28.23
CA GLU A 632 -19.02 8.71 -27.89
C GLU A 632 -19.29 9.01 -26.41
N ASN A 633 -18.46 8.48 -25.49
CA ASN A 633 -18.61 8.71 -24.05
C ASN A 633 -18.55 10.19 -23.64
N SER A 634 -17.80 11.02 -24.38
CA SER A 634 -17.64 12.45 -24.09
C SER A 634 -18.61 13.31 -24.91
N ARG A 635 -19.26 12.75 -25.94
CA ARG A 635 -20.11 13.48 -26.86
C ARG A 635 -21.36 14.06 -26.18
N ASP A 636 -22.03 13.27 -25.34
CA ASP A 636 -23.21 13.73 -24.58
C ASP A 636 -22.88 14.95 -23.71
N LEU A 637 -21.68 14.99 -23.11
CA LEU A 637 -21.24 16.13 -22.33
C LEU A 637 -20.87 17.34 -23.20
N PHE A 638 -20.30 17.13 -24.39
CA PHE A 638 -20.03 18.21 -25.36
C PHE A 638 -21.32 18.86 -25.87
N GLU A 639 -22.35 18.07 -26.09
CA GLU A 639 -23.67 18.54 -26.53
C GLU A 639 -24.38 19.29 -25.39
N LYS A 640 -24.48 18.68 -24.20
CA LYS A 640 -25.15 19.29 -23.03
C LYS A 640 -24.47 20.54 -22.49
N SER A 641 -23.13 20.62 -22.58
CA SER A 641 -22.39 21.80 -22.15
C SER A 641 -22.47 22.96 -23.14
N GLY A 642 -23.01 22.77 -24.34
CA GLY A 642 -23.02 23.76 -25.41
C GLY A 642 -21.66 23.91 -26.12
N LEU A 643 -20.65 23.11 -25.76
CA LEU A 643 -19.32 23.17 -26.33
C LEU A 643 -19.32 22.86 -27.83
N LEU A 644 -20.08 21.84 -28.25
CA LEU A 644 -20.19 21.49 -29.67
C LEU A 644 -20.85 22.60 -30.48
N GLU A 645 -21.95 23.17 -29.98
CA GLU A 645 -22.63 24.30 -30.63
C GLU A 645 -21.70 25.49 -30.74
N ARG A 646 -21.02 25.83 -29.63
CA ARG A 646 -20.15 27.00 -29.58
C ARG A 646 -18.94 26.87 -30.50
N ALA A 647 -18.42 25.66 -30.70
CA ALA A 647 -17.32 25.37 -31.61
C ALA A 647 -17.69 25.48 -33.10
N GLY A 648 -18.97 25.59 -33.47
CA GLY A 648 -19.44 25.58 -34.88
C GLY A 648 -20.32 24.39 -35.25
N GLY A 649 -20.75 23.61 -34.25
CA GLY A 649 -21.63 22.46 -34.41
C GLY A 649 -20.97 21.28 -35.14
N GLU A 650 -21.80 20.43 -35.76
CA GLU A 650 -21.35 19.27 -36.53
C GLU A 650 -20.43 19.62 -37.71
N ARG A 651 -20.43 20.88 -38.18
CA ARG A 651 -19.55 21.31 -39.28
C ARG A 651 -18.09 21.38 -38.87
N HIS A 652 -17.82 21.57 -37.58
CA HIS A 652 -16.46 21.70 -37.05
C HIS A 652 -16.01 20.44 -36.29
N LEU A 653 -16.77 19.35 -36.43
CA LEU A 653 -16.46 18.05 -35.85
C LEU A 653 -16.07 17.05 -36.96
N PHE A 654 -14.84 16.54 -36.92
CA PHE A 654 -14.33 15.61 -37.93
C PHE A 654 -13.86 14.27 -37.35
N ARG A 655 -13.83 13.24 -38.19
CA ARG A 655 -13.31 11.92 -37.78
C ARG A 655 -11.80 11.82 -37.95
N ARG A 656 -11.20 12.66 -38.79
CA ARG A 656 -9.75 12.66 -39.03
C ARG A 656 -9.22 14.09 -39.07
N THR A 657 -8.02 14.29 -38.55
CA THR A 657 -7.30 15.57 -38.62
C THR A 657 -7.12 16.05 -40.07
N ALA A 658 -6.90 15.13 -41.01
CA ALA A 658 -6.80 15.47 -42.43
C ALA A 658 -8.09 16.05 -43.02
N GLU A 659 -9.27 15.57 -42.58
CA GLU A 659 -10.56 16.09 -43.06
C GLU A 659 -10.80 17.52 -42.57
N ALA A 660 -10.44 17.80 -41.31
CA ALA A 660 -10.49 19.16 -40.76
C ALA A 660 -9.53 20.11 -41.50
N MET A 661 -8.31 19.64 -41.82
CA MET A 661 -7.36 20.43 -42.61
C MET A 661 -7.85 20.69 -44.03
N ASP A 662 -8.36 19.69 -44.73
CA ASP A 662 -8.93 19.86 -46.07
C ASP A 662 -10.11 20.84 -46.06
N HIS A 663 -10.89 20.89 -44.97
CA HIS A 663 -11.97 21.85 -44.79
C HIS A 663 -11.45 23.28 -44.63
N ILE A 664 -10.46 23.48 -43.76
CA ILE A 664 -9.80 24.78 -43.54
C ILE A 664 -9.16 25.31 -44.84
N GLU A 665 -8.44 24.45 -45.57
CA GLU A 665 -7.80 24.83 -46.86
C GLU A 665 -8.85 25.24 -47.90
N ARG A 666 -10.03 24.60 -47.93
CA ARG A 666 -11.12 25.01 -48.85
C ARG A 666 -11.74 26.33 -48.43
N GLU A 667 -11.88 26.57 -47.13
CA GLU A 667 -12.47 27.79 -46.61
C GLU A 667 -11.56 28.99 -46.91
N SER A 668 -10.25 28.87 -46.71
CA SER A 668 -9.27 29.91 -47.04
C SER A 668 -9.19 30.19 -48.55
N LEU A 669 -9.29 29.16 -49.40
CA LEU A 669 -9.36 29.31 -50.86
C LEU A 669 -10.66 30.02 -51.31
N SER A 670 -11.77 29.80 -50.62
CA SER A 670 -13.04 30.46 -50.95
C SER A 670 -13.07 31.94 -50.57
N LEU A 671 -12.41 32.31 -49.45
CA LEU A 671 -12.25 33.69 -49.01
C LEU A 671 -11.36 34.48 -49.97
N THR A 672 -10.20 33.92 -50.35
CA THR A 672 -9.29 34.55 -51.32
C THR A 672 -9.92 34.68 -52.71
N ALA A 673 -10.75 33.72 -53.15
CA ALA A 673 -11.50 33.82 -54.40
C ALA A 673 -12.60 34.89 -54.36
N SER A 674 -13.23 35.12 -53.20
CA SER A 674 -14.23 36.17 -53.00
C SER A 674 -13.59 37.56 -52.94
N GLU A 675 -12.43 37.70 -52.33
CA GLU A 675 -11.68 38.97 -52.26
C GLU A 675 -11.08 39.36 -53.62
N ALA A 676 -10.69 38.39 -54.45
CA ALA A 676 -10.21 38.65 -55.81
C ALA A 676 -11.33 39.05 -56.81
N GLN A 677 -12.60 38.93 -56.41
CA GLN A 677 -13.77 39.32 -57.21
C GLN A 677 -14.35 40.69 -56.83
N VAL A 678 -13.82 41.31 -55.77
CA VAL A 678 -14.11 42.71 -55.35
C VAL A 678 -12.98 43.59 -55.85
#